data_AF-A0A117LPL6-F1
#
_entry.id   AF-A0A117LPL6-F1
#
_cell.length_a   1.000
_cell.length_b   1.000
_cell.length_c   1.000
_cell.angle_alpha   90.00
_cell.angle_beta   90.00
_cell.angle_gamma   90.00
#
_symmetry.space_group_name_H-M   'P 1'
#
loop_
_entity.id
_entity.type
_entity.pdbx_description
1 polymer ?
#
loop_
_entity_poly.entity_id
_entity_poly.type
_entity_poly.pdbx_seq_one_letter_code
_entity_poly.pdbx_strand_id
1 'polypeptide(L)'
;MKQGKKWLTIILLALGIPSLGGGIYWLLLKGPAREYKLINAVPQNASMLFITKNASQLWEKLKNNNEVWDALKMTETFSKLHQGIVGIDSLLQSQTNVDDFLKNKEVMISFHNNSSGKTNFLLLFPCSTNIEEVALSNLLGNNASKTASTTAELHKYNKINASRIGQQQQVLYYTFRHKIFIASFSAEVLASSLQQINKAKGLDSEPQVQNLLKSAGNNVDATLLLNFDYLPEILKKWPASDFIPRYSKLRRFAKYTSLDIYFQKKKLLLNGYSITRPGDFLRLFRNQHPQAPTALNLIPEHTASFIYLCFDNFDSFIDSYNDYLSSLSTSQKSESQLTISLIQNLKEAKIAEIVSTLINTGGETPLDNSLVILRSLNAQHFDEMIKETLPSTESEKSFTINQREFRKIDFERFFGSFLSSILPDFNKVYYYRIDDYFLFATKPQILQDYVIQYVRGKTLINTIGFKAIREISEEKTNFWFYYDPTEAAAFHHFLFATEVAGNLDANLHVVSLFDAISVQISGGGSMPYVSTIIKHRSANDEILASQTSTNTTSDTLLIHNLNEISTDERLLWKVELDQPSTKPPIILNNLAQGKSYVLAFDQIQNTYLFDSEGSLKWKKLIEGSSDDIFCRVEAIRIDNKQVLFFITQTQLYAYETSGKLLAGYPVALDIPLTGPPSLFSNDKKSTIRIYYPGSDSLLHCIDIKGKPIKDWET
;
A
#
# COMPACT_ATOMS: atom_id res chain seq x y z
N MET A 1 -8.57 -13.86 -93.40
CA MET A 1 -7.98 -13.23 -92.18
C MET A 1 -8.99 -12.85 -91.08
N LYS A 2 -10.28 -12.57 -91.35
CA LYS A 2 -11.24 -12.14 -90.30
C LYS A 2 -11.79 -13.27 -89.40
N GLN A 3 -11.90 -14.52 -89.87
CA GLN A 3 -12.42 -15.63 -89.05
C GLN A 3 -11.40 -16.20 -88.04
N GLY A 4 -10.11 -16.27 -88.40
CA GLY A 4 -9.05 -16.73 -87.47
C GLY A 4 -8.88 -15.82 -86.25
N LYS A 5 -9.06 -14.50 -86.42
CA LYS A 5 -9.04 -13.55 -85.29
C LYS A 5 -10.20 -13.73 -84.31
N LYS A 6 -11.39 -14.14 -84.78
CA LYS A 6 -12.56 -14.42 -83.91
C LYS A 6 -12.37 -15.69 -83.08
N TRP A 7 -11.81 -16.75 -83.66
CA TRP A 7 -11.52 -17.98 -82.92
C TRP A 7 -10.39 -17.78 -81.90
N LEU A 8 -9.38 -16.99 -82.23
CA LEU A 8 -8.30 -16.66 -81.28
C LEU A 8 -8.82 -15.88 -80.07
N THR A 9 -9.72 -14.91 -80.23
CA THR A 9 -10.35 -14.21 -79.11
C THR A 9 -11.26 -15.10 -78.29
N ILE A 10 -12.01 -16.02 -78.91
CA ILE A 10 -12.86 -16.98 -78.19
C ILE A 10 -12.00 -17.95 -77.38
N ILE A 11 -10.88 -18.45 -77.93
CA ILE A 11 -9.95 -19.33 -77.22
C ILE A 11 -9.24 -18.59 -76.08
N LEU A 12 -8.82 -17.34 -76.29
CA LEU A 12 -8.24 -16.48 -75.24
C LEU A 12 -9.24 -16.16 -74.12
N LEU A 13 -10.51 -15.94 -74.44
CA LEU A 13 -11.58 -15.77 -73.44
C LEU A 13 -11.90 -17.08 -72.71
N ALA A 14 -11.96 -18.21 -73.45
CA ALA A 14 -12.23 -19.53 -72.89
C ALA A 14 -11.11 -20.05 -71.99
N LEU A 15 -9.85 -19.66 -72.22
CA LEU A 15 -8.70 -19.95 -71.34
C LEU A 15 -8.50 -18.89 -70.26
N GLY A 16 -8.81 -17.62 -70.57
CA GLY A 16 -8.67 -16.47 -69.66
C GLY A 16 -9.65 -16.49 -68.50
N ILE A 17 -10.91 -16.90 -68.73
CA ILE A 17 -11.94 -16.90 -67.69
C ILE A 17 -11.69 -17.99 -66.63
N PRO A 18 -11.31 -19.25 -66.97
CA PRO A 18 -10.93 -20.26 -65.97
C PRO A 18 -9.62 -19.94 -65.27
N SER A 19 -8.66 -19.26 -65.92
CA SER A 19 -7.39 -18.86 -65.29
C SER A 19 -7.55 -17.65 -64.37
N LEU A 20 -8.41 -16.68 -64.72
CA LEU A 20 -8.83 -15.60 -63.82
C LEU A 20 -9.69 -16.15 -62.68
N GLY A 21 -10.64 -17.03 -62.96
CA GLY A 21 -11.46 -17.69 -61.95
C GLY A 21 -10.64 -18.57 -61.00
N GLY A 22 -9.68 -19.33 -61.53
CA GLY A 22 -8.72 -20.13 -60.77
C GLY A 22 -7.73 -19.27 -59.99
N GLY A 23 -7.27 -18.15 -60.55
CA GLY A 23 -6.41 -17.18 -59.88
C GLY A 23 -7.12 -16.46 -58.74
N ILE A 24 -8.38 -16.04 -58.95
CA ILE A 24 -9.24 -15.43 -57.93
C ILE A 24 -9.63 -16.46 -56.86
N TYR A 25 -9.96 -17.70 -57.24
CA TYR A 25 -10.21 -18.81 -56.30
C TYR A 25 -8.97 -19.13 -55.46
N TRP A 26 -7.78 -19.15 -56.07
CA TRP A 26 -6.51 -19.35 -55.39
C TRP A 26 -6.15 -18.18 -54.46
N LEU A 27 -6.42 -16.93 -54.85
CA LEU A 27 -6.24 -15.72 -54.02
C LEU A 27 -7.28 -15.60 -52.90
N LEU A 28 -8.51 -16.10 -53.10
CA LEU A 28 -9.56 -16.11 -52.08
C LEU A 28 -9.39 -17.25 -51.06
N LEU A 29 -8.83 -18.39 -51.48
CA LEU A 29 -8.51 -19.52 -50.57
C LEU A 29 -7.16 -19.35 -49.87
N LYS A 30 -6.14 -18.81 -50.55
CA LYS A 30 -4.94 -18.30 -49.90
C LYS A 30 -5.17 -16.84 -49.55
N GLY A 31 -5.98 -16.61 -48.52
CA GLY A 31 -5.97 -15.32 -47.83
C GLY A 31 -4.53 -14.87 -47.54
N PRO A 32 -4.29 -13.56 -47.34
CA PRO A 32 -2.94 -13.02 -47.13
C PRO A 32 -2.17 -13.91 -46.16
N ALA A 33 -0.93 -14.25 -46.52
CA ALA A 33 -0.09 -15.14 -45.72
C ALA A 33 -0.13 -14.66 -44.26
N ARG A 34 -0.65 -15.53 -43.37
CA ARG A 34 -0.86 -15.15 -41.98
C ARG A 34 0.48 -14.76 -41.38
N GLU A 35 0.58 -13.50 -40.97
CA GLU A 35 1.75 -13.03 -40.24
C GLU A 35 1.69 -13.56 -38.80
N TYR A 36 2.67 -14.39 -38.43
CA TYR A 36 2.75 -14.97 -37.10
C TYR A 36 3.50 -14.03 -36.16
N LYS A 37 2.75 -13.35 -35.29
CA LYS A 37 3.32 -12.57 -34.17
C LYS A 37 3.70 -13.49 -33.02
N LEU A 38 4.65 -13.08 -32.18
CA LEU A 38 5.07 -13.84 -30.99
C LEU A 38 3.90 -14.19 -30.08
N ILE A 39 3.01 -13.22 -29.84
CA ILE A 39 1.82 -13.41 -28.99
C ILE A 39 0.86 -14.50 -29.50
N ASN A 40 0.90 -14.85 -30.79
CA ASN A 40 0.09 -15.95 -31.34
C ASN A 40 0.55 -17.31 -30.82
N ALA A 41 1.79 -17.43 -30.37
CA ALA A 41 2.35 -18.65 -29.80
C ALA A 41 2.13 -18.76 -28.28
N VAL A 42 1.66 -17.69 -27.61
CA VAL A 42 1.42 -17.68 -26.16
C VAL A 42 0.11 -18.42 -25.85
N PRO A 43 0.13 -19.52 -25.07
CA PRO A 43 -1.07 -20.23 -24.65
C PRO A 43 -2.04 -19.30 -23.89
N GLN A 44 -3.37 -19.48 -24.09
CA GLN A 44 -4.40 -18.64 -23.46
C GLN A 44 -4.44 -18.73 -21.94
N ASN A 45 -3.94 -19.83 -21.36
CA ASN A 45 -3.83 -20.02 -19.91
C ASN A 45 -2.56 -19.38 -19.31
N ALA A 46 -1.90 -18.47 -20.02
CA ALA A 46 -0.82 -17.67 -19.46
C ALA A 46 -1.36 -16.83 -18.29
N SER A 47 -0.84 -17.07 -17.10
CA SER A 47 -1.16 -16.30 -15.89
C SER A 47 -0.48 -14.93 -15.91
N MET A 48 0.73 -14.86 -16.45
CA MET A 48 1.53 -13.65 -16.63
C MET A 48 2.24 -13.71 -17.97
N LEU A 49 2.37 -12.58 -18.65
CA LEU A 49 3.12 -12.41 -19.88
C LEU A 49 3.99 -11.16 -19.77
N PHE A 50 5.29 -11.35 -19.70
CA PHE A 50 6.30 -10.30 -19.73
C PHE A 50 6.76 -10.09 -21.17
N ILE A 51 6.80 -8.84 -21.62
CA ILE A 51 7.17 -8.45 -22.98
C ILE A 51 8.22 -7.36 -22.89
N THR A 52 9.37 -7.54 -23.53
CA THR A 52 10.34 -6.45 -23.75
C THR A 52 10.60 -6.33 -25.24
N LYS A 53 10.55 -5.10 -25.79
CA LYS A 53 10.85 -4.84 -27.21
C LYS A 53 12.36 -4.76 -27.48
N ASN A 54 13.18 -4.61 -26.44
CA ASN A 54 14.62 -4.50 -26.54
C ASN A 54 15.30 -5.18 -25.35
N ALA A 55 15.45 -6.49 -25.44
CA ALA A 55 16.01 -7.29 -24.35
C ALA A 55 17.46 -6.93 -24.01
N SER A 56 18.30 -6.55 -24.99
CA SER A 56 19.68 -6.10 -24.74
C SER A 56 19.70 -4.81 -23.90
N GLN A 57 18.89 -3.81 -24.27
CA GLN A 57 18.82 -2.57 -23.50
C GLN A 57 18.29 -2.79 -22.08
N LEU A 58 17.26 -3.62 -21.92
CA LEU A 58 16.76 -4.01 -20.60
C LEU A 58 17.87 -4.69 -19.77
N TRP A 59 18.59 -5.63 -20.36
CA TRP A 59 19.65 -6.34 -19.67
C TRP A 59 20.79 -5.41 -19.22
N GLU A 60 21.26 -4.51 -20.10
CA GLU A 60 22.26 -3.52 -19.74
C GLU A 60 21.82 -2.63 -18.58
N LYS A 61 20.53 -2.26 -18.54
CA LYS A 61 19.94 -1.47 -17.46
C LYS A 61 19.84 -2.22 -16.13
N LEU A 62 19.68 -3.54 -16.17
CA LEU A 62 19.65 -4.40 -14.97
C LEU A 62 21.06 -4.75 -14.49
N LYS A 63 21.98 -5.05 -15.43
CA LYS A 63 23.36 -5.45 -15.15
C LYS A 63 24.16 -4.31 -14.54
N ASN A 64 23.96 -3.08 -15.02
CA ASN A 64 24.78 -1.94 -14.63
C ASN A 64 24.06 -1.05 -13.60
N ASN A 65 24.57 -1.02 -12.37
CA ASN A 65 24.24 0.00 -11.35
C ASN A 65 22.73 0.08 -11.03
N ASN A 66 22.08 -1.08 -10.83
CA ASN A 66 20.67 -1.20 -10.46
C ASN A 66 20.53 -1.90 -9.10
N GLU A 67 20.30 -1.10 -8.06
CA GLU A 67 20.27 -1.55 -6.67
C GLU A 67 19.08 -2.49 -6.39
N VAL A 68 17.95 -2.30 -7.08
CA VAL A 68 16.80 -3.22 -7.00
C VAL A 68 17.20 -4.61 -7.50
N TRP A 69 17.85 -4.69 -8.66
CA TRP A 69 18.30 -5.95 -9.23
C TRP A 69 19.44 -6.58 -8.43
N ASP A 70 20.35 -5.77 -7.91
CA ASP A 70 21.44 -6.21 -7.05
C ASP A 70 20.93 -6.86 -5.76
N ALA A 71 19.92 -6.26 -5.11
CA ALA A 71 19.22 -6.86 -3.99
C ALA A 71 18.54 -8.18 -4.38
N LEU A 72 17.76 -8.20 -5.46
CA LEU A 72 17.04 -9.42 -5.89
C LEU A 72 17.99 -10.59 -6.12
N LYS A 73 19.13 -10.37 -6.79
CA LYS A 73 20.15 -11.40 -7.07
C LYS A 73 20.78 -12.04 -5.83
N MET A 74 20.63 -11.46 -4.64
CA MET A 74 21.08 -12.09 -3.39
C MET A 74 20.23 -13.32 -3.04
N THR A 75 19.00 -13.40 -3.55
CA THR A 75 18.15 -14.59 -3.39
C THR A 75 18.54 -15.70 -4.37
N GLU A 76 18.34 -16.96 -3.97
CA GLU A 76 18.71 -18.12 -4.79
C GLU A 76 18.03 -18.11 -6.18
N THR A 77 16.76 -17.73 -6.24
CA THR A 77 15.97 -17.72 -7.48
C THR A 77 16.53 -16.73 -8.50
N PHE A 78 16.75 -15.48 -8.10
CA PHE A 78 17.24 -14.44 -9.00
C PHE A 78 18.75 -14.57 -9.27
N SER A 79 19.53 -15.12 -8.34
CA SER A 79 20.93 -15.49 -8.57
C SER A 79 21.05 -16.48 -9.73
N LYS A 80 20.25 -17.57 -9.72
CA LYS A 80 20.22 -18.54 -10.82
C LYS A 80 19.78 -17.91 -12.15
N LEU A 81 18.80 -17.02 -12.12
CA LEU A 81 18.36 -16.28 -13.32
C LEU A 81 19.50 -15.42 -13.88
N HIS A 82 20.18 -14.66 -13.02
CA HIS A 82 21.31 -13.83 -13.42
C HIS A 82 22.45 -14.66 -14.00
N GLN A 83 22.84 -15.76 -13.35
CA GLN A 83 23.85 -16.69 -13.86
C GLN A 83 23.47 -17.28 -15.21
N GLY A 84 22.18 -17.61 -15.42
CA GLY A 84 21.68 -18.09 -16.70
C GLY A 84 21.86 -17.06 -17.81
N ILE A 85 21.54 -15.79 -17.56
CA ILE A 85 21.68 -14.70 -18.54
C ILE A 85 23.16 -14.41 -18.83
N VAL A 86 24.01 -14.35 -17.79
CA VAL A 86 25.47 -14.16 -17.95
C VAL A 86 26.13 -15.35 -18.65
N GLY A 87 25.66 -16.57 -18.41
CA GLY A 87 26.13 -17.78 -19.10
C GLY A 87 25.85 -17.72 -20.60
N ILE A 88 24.69 -17.18 -20.99
CA ILE A 88 24.36 -16.92 -22.39
C ILE A 88 25.30 -15.85 -22.99
N ASP A 89 25.60 -14.77 -22.23
CA ASP A 89 26.59 -13.72 -22.59
C ASP A 89 27.96 -14.34 -22.98
N SER A 90 28.52 -15.14 -22.08
CA SER A 90 29.83 -15.78 -22.26
C SER A 90 29.89 -16.77 -23.44
N LEU A 91 28.85 -17.58 -23.64
CA LEU A 91 28.82 -18.58 -24.72
C LEU A 91 28.76 -17.93 -26.11
N LEU A 92 27.99 -16.86 -26.23
CA LEU A 92 27.80 -16.15 -27.49
C LEU A 92 28.99 -15.27 -27.85
N GLN A 93 29.69 -14.63 -26.89
CA GLN A 93 30.94 -13.90 -27.16
C GLN A 93 32.00 -14.71 -27.95
N SER A 94 31.94 -16.06 -27.89
CA SER A 94 32.81 -16.94 -28.68
C SER A 94 32.48 -17.03 -30.18
N GLN A 95 31.28 -16.62 -30.63
CA GLN A 95 30.82 -16.74 -32.03
C GLN A 95 30.07 -15.49 -32.58
N THR A 96 29.40 -14.67 -31.74
CA THR A 96 28.76 -13.38 -32.07
C THR A 96 28.33 -12.67 -30.76
N ASN A 97 28.52 -11.34 -30.63
CA ASN A 97 28.16 -10.60 -29.41
C ASN A 97 26.66 -10.76 -29.02
N VAL A 98 26.34 -11.07 -27.75
CA VAL A 98 24.95 -11.23 -27.26
C VAL A 98 24.14 -9.98 -27.40
N ASP A 99 24.78 -8.85 -27.15
CA ASP A 99 24.15 -7.56 -27.31
C ASP A 99 23.68 -7.38 -28.74
N ASP A 100 24.47 -7.82 -29.72
CA ASP A 100 24.09 -7.78 -31.14
C ASP A 100 22.99 -8.80 -31.47
N PHE A 101 23.02 -10.00 -30.88
CA PHE A 101 21.98 -11.01 -31.10
C PHE A 101 20.63 -10.60 -30.52
N LEU A 102 20.59 -9.99 -29.33
CA LEU A 102 19.37 -9.56 -28.65
C LEU A 102 18.96 -8.11 -28.99
N LYS A 103 19.80 -7.38 -29.73
CA LYS A 103 19.55 -6.00 -30.13
C LYS A 103 18.22 -5.88 -30.86
N ASN A 104 17.35 -4.99 -30.37
CA ASN A 104 16.05 -4.70 -30.98
C ASN A 104 15.15 -5.94 -31.17
N LYS A 105 15.40 -7.03 -30.43
CA LYS A 105 14.53 -8.21 -30.45
C LYS A 105 13.49 -8.09 -29.36
N GLU A 106 12.24 -8.27 -29.78
CA GLU A 106 11.13 -8.51 -28.87
C GLU A 106 11.28 -9.88 -28.22
N VAL A 107 11.29 -9.92 -26.88
CA VAL A 107 11.32 -11.16 -26.11
C VAL A 107 10.05 -11.22 -25.27
N MET A 108 9.36 -12.36 -25.33
CA MET A 108 8.21 -12.65 -24.48
C MET A 108 8.52 -13.83 -23.56
N ILE A 109 8.15 -13.69 -22.29
CA ILE A 109 8.19 -14.75 -21.29
C ILE A 109 6.79 -14.90 -20.70
N SER A 110 6.15 -16.04 -20.90
CA SER A 110 4.84 -16.33 -20.29
C SER A 110 4.92 -17.41 -19.23
N PHE A 111 4.14 -17.24 -18.16
CA PHE A 111 4.10 -18.16 -17.02
C PHE A 111 2.81 -18.97 -17.03
N HIS A 112 2.95 -20.28 -16.81
CA HIS A 112 1.87 -21.25 -16.89
C HIS A 112 1.96 -22.22 -15.72
N ASN A 113 0.81 -22.53 -15.11
CA ASN A 113 0.72 -23.65 -14.20
C ASN A 113 0.30 -24.91 -14.93
N ASN A 114 0.97 -26.01 -14.61
CA ASN A 114 0.60 -27.33 -15.11
C ASN A 114 -0.39 -28.03 -14.16
N SER A 115 -0.90 -29.18 -14.59
CA SER A 115 -1.80 -30.04 -13.80
C SER A 115 -1.22 -30.47 -12.45
N SER A 116 0.12 -30.50 -12.29
CA SER A 116 0.78 -30.82 -11.02
C SER A 116 1.00 -29.61 -10.10
N GLY A 117 0.52 -28.42 -10.46
CA GLY A 117 0.62 -27.20 -9.66
C GLY A 117 1.99 -26.53 -9.67
N LYS A 118 2.91 -26.97 -10.54
CA LYS A 118 4.21 -26.33 -10.75
C LYS A 118 4.09 -25.21 -11.77
N THR A 119 4.68 -24.06 -11.45
CA THR A 119 4.82 -22.94 -12.38
C THR A 119 5.97 -23.21 -13.34
N ASN A 120 5.71 -23.08 -14.62
CA ASN A 120 6.65 -23.23 -15.72
C ASN A 120 6.59 -21.98 -16.60
N PHE A 121 7.64 -21.73 -17.38
CA PHE A 121 7.68 -20.61 -18.31
C PHE A 121 7.80 -21.06 -19.76
N LEU A 122 7.41 -20.18 -20.68
CA LEU A 122 7.63 -20.27 -22.11
C LEU A 122 8.41 -19.04 -22.55
N LEU A 123 9.54 -19.24 -23.23
CA LEU A 123 10.37 -18.20 -23.82
C LEU A 123 10.12 -18.13 -25.33
N LEU A 124 9.86 -16.91 -25.82
CA LEU A 124 9.60 -16.63 -27.23
C LEU A 124 10.44 -15.45 -27.70
N PHE A 125 11.07 -15.54 -28.86
CA PHE A 125 11.65 -14.40 -29.57
C PHE A 125 11.78 -14.67 -31.09
N PRO A 126 11.89 -13.63 -31.94
CA PRO A 126 12.04 -13.80 -33.37
C PRO A 126 13.39 -14.44 -33.70
N CYS A 127 13.34 -15.50 -34.50
CA CYS A 127 14.50 -16.16 -35.08
C CYS A 127 14.27 -16.21 -36.59
N SER A 128 14.78 -15.20 -37.29
CA SER A 128 14.34 -14.86 -38.65
C SER A 128 15.18 -15.49 -39.74
N THR A 129 16.39 -15.98 -39.41
CA THR A 129 17.31 -16.56 -40.38
C THR A 129 17.71 -17.98 -40.00
N ASN A 130 17.97 -18.82 -41.00
CA ASN A 130 18.48 -20.17 -40.78
C ASN A 130 19.85 -20.16 -40.06
N ILE A 131 20.62 -19.09 -40.21
CA ILE A 131 21.92 -18.91 -39.53
C ILE A 131 21.70 -18.78 -38.03
N GLU A 132 20.72 -17.98 -37.59
CA GLU A 132 20.36 -17.85 -36.18
C GLU A 132 19.87 -19.18 -35.60
N GLU A 133 19.06 -19.95 -36.35
CA GLU A 133 18.58 -21.27 -35.90
C GLU A 133 19.74 -22.25 -35.66
N VAL A 134 20.72 -22.27 -36.57
CA VAL A 134 21.91 -23.13 -36.46
C VAL A 134 22.80 -22.65 -35.30
N ALA A 135 23.04 -21.34 -35.18
CA ALA A 135 23.84 -20.76 -34.10
C ALA A 135 23.24 -21.10 -32.73
N LEU A 136 21.93 -20.87 -32.53
CA LEU A 136 21.22 -21.21 -31.30
C LEU A 136 21.23 -22.72 -31.03
N SER A 137 21.06 -23.55 -32.07
CA SER A 137 21.10 -25.01 -31.90
C SER A 137 22.48 -25.50 -31.48
N ASN A 138 23.55 -24.89 -32.00
CA ASN A 138 24.92 -25.20 -31.61
C ASN A 138 25.21 -24.73 -30.17
N LEU A 139 24.73 -23.54 -29.79
CA LEU A 139 24.89 -22.98 -28.45
C LEU A 139 24.17 -23.79 -27.37
N LEU A 140 22.92 -24.15 -27.64
CA LEU A 140 22.13 -24.96 -26.70
C LEU A 140 22.66 -26.39 -26.64
N GLY A 141 23.17 -26.92 -27.75
CA GLY A 141 23.58 -28.32 -27.86
C GLY A 141 22.39 -29.27 -27.92
N ASN A 142 22.41 -30.21 -28.87
CA ASN A 142 21.30 -31.15 -29.09
C ASN A 142 21.49 -32.49 -28.33
N ASN A 143 22.11 -32.43 -27.15
CA ASN A 143 22.56 -33.61 -26.39
C ASN A 143 21.43 -34.43 -25.74
N ALA A 144 20.19 -33.93 -25.71
CA ALA A 144 19.03 -34.61 -25.14
C ALA A 144 17.92 -34.89 -26.17
N SER A 145 18.22 -34.84 -27.47
CA SER A 145 17.21 -34.99 -28.54
C SER A 145 16.39 -36.29 -28.47
N LYS A 146 16.96 -37.41 -27.99
CA LYS A 146 16.21 -38.67 -27.76
C LYS A 146 15.10 -38.51 -26.72
N THR A 147 15.26 -37.62 -25.74
CA THR A 147 14.31 -37.41 -24.64
C THR A 147 13.07 -36.63 -25.12
N ALA A 148 13.24 -35.66 -26.02
CA ALA A 148 12.15 -34.92 -26.66
C ALA A 148 11.20 -35.83 -27.45
N SER A 149 11.75 -36.83 -28.13
CA SER A 149 10.99 -37.82 -28.88
C SER A 149 10.37 -38.92 -28.01
N THR A 150 10.49 -38.88 -26.68
CA THR A 150 9.88 -39.88 -25.77
C THR A 150 8.75 -39.33 -24.90
N THR A 151 8.67 -38.01 -24.72
CA THR A 151 7.58 -37.35 -23.98
C THR A 151 6.25 -37.39 -24.74
N ALA A 152 5.23 -38.01 -24.13
CA ALA A 152 3.89 -38.25 -24.70
C ALA A 152 3.28 -37.01 -25.37
N GLU A 153 3.48 -35.83 -24.79
CA GLU A 153 2.91 -34.56 -25.23
C GLU A 153 3.55 -34.03 -26.53
N LEU A 154 4.82 -34.40 -26.78
CA LEU A 154 5.64 -33.88 -27.88
C LEU A 154 5.77 -34.83 -29.07
N HIS A 155 5.48 -36.13 -28.90
CA HIS A 155 5.57 -37.16 -29.96
C HIS A 155 4.86 -36.79 -31.27
N LYS A 156 3.76 -36.04 -31.19
CA LYS A 156 2.96 -35.63 -32.36
C LYS A 156 3.55 -34.45 -33.14
N TYR A 157 4.62 -33.83 -32.64
CA TYR A 157 5.26 -32.68 -33.27
C TYR A 157 6.64 -33.05 -33.81
N ASN A 158 6.85 -32.80 -35.10
CA ASN A 158 8.16 -33.00 -35.72
C ASN A 158 9.17 -31.94 -35.24
N LYS A 159 10.48 -32.13 -35.43
CA LYS A 159 11.52 -31.09 -35.22
C LYS A 159 11.47 -30.41 -33.84
N ILE A 160 11.37 -31.19 -32.76
CA ILE A 160 11.57 -30.72 -31.39
C ILE A 160 12.98 -31.10 -30.96
N ASN A 161 13.71 -30.13 -30.45
CA ASN A 161 15.05 -30.31 -29.91
C ASN A 161 15.00 -30.30 -28.39
N ALA A 162 15.99 -30.92 -27.76
CA ALA A 162 16.18 -30.86 -26.32
C ALA A 162 17.66 -30.77 -25.95
N SER A 163 17.92 -29.92 -24.97
CA SER A 163 19.24 -29.70 -24.38
C SER A 163 19.19 -29.87 -22.86
N ARG A 164 20.26 -30.40 -22.27
CA ARG A 164 20.46 -30.33 -20.82
C ARG A 164 21.20 -29.05 -20.44
N ILE A 165 20.55 -28.22 -19.63
CA ILE A 165 21.04 -26.91 -19.20
C ILE A 165 21.30 -26.91 -17.69
N GLY A 166 22.38 -26.23 -17.30
CA GLY A 166 22.74 -25.99 -15.90
C GLY A 166 23.33 -27.21 -15.16
N GLN A 167 23.79 -26.97 -13.93
CA GLN A 167 24.43 -28.01 -13.10
C GLN A 167 23.48 -29.16 -12.75
N GLN A 168 22.18 -28.88 -12.65
CA GLN A 168 21.14 -29.88 -12.36
C GLN A 168 20.70 -30.69 -13.59
N GLN A 169 21.29 -30.46 -14.77
CA GLN A 169 21.00 -31.20 -16.01
C GLN A 169 19.51 -31.19 -16.39
N GLN A 170 18.83 -30.06 -16.14
CA GLN A 170 17.42 -29.87 -16.49
C GLN A 170 17.24 -29.84 -18.00
N VAL A 171 16.18 -30.46 -18.51
CA VAL A 171 15.95 -30.58 -19.96
C VAL A 171 15.15 -29.38 -20.47
N LEU A 172 15.79 -28.55 -21.29
CA LEU A 172 15.15 -27.48 -22.06
C LEU A 172 14.66 -28.04 -23.40
N TYR A 173 13.35 -28.03 -23.62
CA TYR A 173 12.74 -28.36 -24.91
C TYR A 173 12.58 -27.10 -25.74
N TYR A 174 12.91 -27.16 -27.03
CA TYR A 174 12.78 -26.00 -27.91
C TYR A 174 12.51 -26.36 -29.37
N THR A 175 12.03 -25.39 -30.14
CA THR A 175 11.78 -25.54 -31.57
C THR A 175 11.76 -24.18 -32.29
N PHE A 176 11.95 -24.21 -33.60
CA PHE A 176 11.83 -23.07 -34.49
C PHE A 176 10.57 -23.25 -35.36
N ARG A 177 9.63 -22.31 -35.28
CA ARG A 177 8.37 -22.36 -36.02
C ARG A 177 7.93 -20.97 -36.45
N HIS A 178 7.60 -20.83 -37.73
CA HIS A 178 7.14 -19.56 -38.30
C HIS A 178 8.06 -18.37 -37.97
N LYS A 179 9.39 -18.59 -37.99
CA LYS A 179 10.43 -17.62 -37.60
C LYS A 179 10.40 -17.19 -36.12
N ILE A 180 9.83 -18.04 -35.26
CA ILE A 180 9.79 -17.84 -33.81
C ILE A 180 10.58 -18.98 -33.16
N PHE A 181 11.51 -18.63 -32.29
CA PHE A 181 12.10 -19.56 -31.34
C PHE A 181 11.14 -19.73 -30.17
N ILE A 182 10.84 -20.98 -29.81
CA ILE A 182 9.93 -21.34 -28.73
C ILE A 182 10.65 -22.32 -27.81
N ALA A 183 10.78 -22.01 -26.53
CA ALA A 183 11.46 -22.88 -25.56
C ALA A 183 10.77 -22.93 -24.20
N SER A 184 10.85 -24.10 -23.54
CA SER A 184 10.37 -24.32 -22.18
C SER A 184 11.06 -25.51 -21.54
N PHE A 185 11.25 -25.49 -20.21
CA PHE A 185 11.62 -26.68 -19.45
C PHE A 185 10.45 -27.68 -19.28
N SER A 186 9.24 -27.30 -19.71
CA SER A 186 8.05 -28.14 -19.67
C SER A 186 7.60 -28.57 -21.07
N ALA A 187 7.57 -29.88 -21.29
CA ALA A 187 7.05 -30.47 -22.53
C ALA A 187 5.56 -30.11 -22.77
N GLU A 188 4.76 -30.07 -21.70
CA GLU A 188 3.32 -29.72 -21.75
C GLU A 188 3.11 -28.26 -22.20
N VAL A 189 3.92 -27.33 -21.69
CA VAL A 189 3.83 -25.91 -22.04
C VAL A 189 4.27 -25.68 -23.48
N LEU A 190 5.37 -26.30 -23.91
CA LEU A 190 5.82 -26.26 -25.31
C LEU A 190 4.74 -26.83 -26.26
N ALA A 191 4.16 -27.99 -25.91
CA ALA A 191 3.09 -28.62 -26.69
C ALA A 191 1.84 -27.72 -26.80
N SER A 192 1.49 -27.03 -25.72
CA SER A 192 0.37 -26.07 -25.68
C SER A 192 0.62 -24.85 -26.57
N SER A 193 1.85 -24.33 -26.58
CA SER A 193 2.26 -23.23 -27.47
C SER A 193 2.17 -23.63 -28.96
N LEU A 194 2.65 -24.83 -29.30
CA LEU A 194 2.56 -25.38 -30.65
C LEU A 194 1.13 -25.65 -31.11
N GLN A 195 0.23 -25.99 -30.18
CA GLN A 195 -1.18 -26.08 -30.50
C GLN A 195 -1.78 -24.67 -30.73
N GLN A 196 -1.40 -23.70 -29.90
CA GLN A 196 -1.95 -22.35 -29.91
C GLN A 196 -1.56 -21.56 -31.18
N ILE A 197 -0.30 -21.65 -31.63
CA ILE A 197 0.17 -20.96 -32.84
C ILE A 197 -0.60 -21.38 -34.10
N ASN A 198 -1.12 -22.60 -34.12
CA ASN A 198 -1.92 -23.13 -35.24
C ASN A 198 -3.40 -22.71 -35.18
N LYS A 199 -3.90 -22.19 -34.05
CA LYS A 199 -5.28 -21.72 -33.93
C LYS A 199 -5.46 -20.35 -34.57
N ALA A 200 -6.65 -20.08 -35.12
CA ALA A 200 -6.97 -18.78 -35.73
C ALA A 200 -7.03 -17.61 -34.73
N LYS A 201 -7.30 -17.89 -33.44
CA LYS A 201 -7.49 -16.89 -32.39
C LYS A 201 -6.40 -17.00 -31.32
N GLY A 202 -5.57 -15.96 -31.16
CA GLY A 202 -4.56 -15.81 -30.11
C GLY A 202 -5.07 -15.09 -28.86
N LEU A 203 -4.18 -14.77 -27.91
CA LEU A 203 -4.50 -13.94 -26.74
C LEU A 203 -4.93 -12.52 -27.17
N ASP A 204 -4.29 -12.02 -28.22
CA ASP A 204 -4.61 -10.76 -28.88
C ASP A 204 -5.83 -10.86 -29.81
N SER A 205 -6.60 -11.94 -29.81
CA SER A 205 -7.81 -12.00 -30.64
C SER A 205 -8.99 -11.20 -30.06
N GLU A 206 -8.94 -10.89 -28.75
CA GLU A 206 -9.93 -10.03 -28.11
C GLU A 206 -9.58 -8.54 -28.33
N PRO A 207 -10.48 -7.71 -28.91
CA PRO A 207 -10.20 -6.30 -29.16
C PRO A 207 -9.81 -5.50 -27.90
N GLN A 208 -10.39 -5.85 -26.74
CA GLN A 208 -10.04 -5.20 -25.47
C GLN A 208 -8.59 -5.48 -25.06
N VAL A 209 -8.12 -6.73 -25.21
CA VAL A 209 -6.72 -7.10 -24.93
C VAL A 209 -5.77 -6.47 -25.95
N GLN A 210 -6.15 -6.40 -27.23
CA GLN A 210 -5.35 -5.64 -28.22
C GLN A 210 -5.21 -4.17 -27.84
N ASN A 211 -6.31 -3.53 -27.48
CA ASN A 211 -6.29 -2.12 -27.10
C ASN A 211 -5.46 -1.89 -25.84
N LEU A 212 -5.54 -2.80 -24.87
CA LEU A 212 -4.74 -2.76 -23.65
C LEU A 212 -3.23 -2.91 -23.93
N LEU A 213 -2.84 -3.81 -24.84
CA LEU A 213 -1.44 -3.96 -25.25
C LEU A 213 -0.95 -2.79 -26.10
N LYS A 214 -1.84 -2.14 -26.86
CA LYS A 214 -1.54 -0.93 -27.64
C LYS A 214 -1.43 0.32 -26.77
N SER A 215 -2.04 0.34 -25.59
CA SER A 215 -1.89 1.45 -24.64
C SER A 215 -0.55 1.45 -23.90
N ALA A 216 0.24 0.39 -24.04
CA ALA A 216 1.60 0.35 -23.53
C ALA A 216 2.43 1.49 -24.13
N GLY A 217 3.18 2.19 -23.28
CA GLY A 217 4.01 3.32 -23.65
C GLY A 217 5.05 2.96 -24.72
N ASN A 218 5.43 3.94 -25.54
CA ASN A 218 6.40 3.72 -26.61
C ASN A 218 7.84 3.53 -26.09
N ASN A 219 8.16 4.06 -24.90
CA ASN A 219 9.51 4.06 -24.30
C ASN A 219 9.53 3.35 -22.93
N VAL A 220 9.02 2.13 -22.88
CA VAL A 220 8.96 1.29 -21.67
C VAL A 220 10.08 0.25 -21.72
N ASP A 221 10.63 -0.13 -20.56
CA ASP A 221 11.67 -1.17 -20.53
C ASP A 221 11.04 -2.56 -20.79
N ALA A 222 9.83 -2.77 -20.25
CA ALA A 222 9.01 -3.94 -20.48
C ALA A 222 7.53 -3.65 -20.22
N THR A 223 6.65 -4.57 -20.61
CA THR A 223 5.24 -4.59 -20.29
C THR A 223 4.90 -5.94 -19.64
N LEU A 224 4.15 -5.93 -18.54
CA LEU A 224 3.66 -7.10 -17.83
C LEU A 224 2.13 -7.16 -17.95
N LEU A 225 1.64 -8.21 -18.61
CA LEU A 225 0.23 -8.53 -18.67
C LEU A 225 -0.09 -9.61 -17.63
N LEU A 226 -1.00 -9.30 -16.71
CA LEU A 226 -1.54 -10.21 -15.69
C LEU A 226 -2.91 -10.72 -16.13
N ASN A 227 -3.12 -12.03 -16.03
CA ASN A 227 -4.40 -12.67 -16.31
C ASN A 227 -4.97 -13.27 -15.02
N PHE A 228 -6.00 -12.61 -14.47
CA PHE A 228 -6.55 -13.00 -13.17
C PHE A 228 -7.36 -14.29 -13.21
N ASP A 229 -7.72 -14.81 -14.39
CA ASP A 229 -8.35 -16.14 -14.47
C ASP A 229 -7.37 -17.27 -14.08
N TYR A 230 -6.06 -17.05 -14.26
CA TYR A 230 -5.01 -18.05 -14.01
C TYR A 230 -3.91 -17.60 -13.04
N LEU A 231 -3.78 -16.31 -12.75
CA LEU A 231 -2.86 -15.78 -11.73
C LEU A 231 -3.07 -16.42 -10.35
N PRO A 232 -4.30 -16.72 -9.93
CA PRO A 232 -4.57 -17.41 -8.69
C PRO A 232 -4.21 -18.90 -8.70
N GLU A 233 -3.47 -19.42 -9.67
CA GLU A 233 -2.85 -20.72 -9.48
C GLU A 233 -1.38 -20.57 -9.05
N ILE A 234 -0.72 -19.47 -9.46
CA ILE A 234 0.69 -19.21 -9.16
C ILE A 234 0.86 -18.74 -7.71
N LEU A 235 -0.07 -17.92 -7.23
CA LEU A 235 0.03 -17.30 -5.90
C LEU A 235 -0.56 -18.17 -4.78
N LYS A 236 -0.86 -19.46 -5.03
CA LYS A 236 -1.71 -20.27 -4.14
C LYS A 236 -1.04 -20.54 -2.79
N LYS A 237 0.29 -20.45 -2.77
CA LYS A 237 1.12 -20.59 -1.60
C LYS A 237 1.38 -19.27 -0.87
N TRP A 238 0.96 -18.13 -1.41
CA TRP A 238 1.32 -16.83 -0.87
C TRP A 238 0.55 -16.48 0.41
N PRO A 239 -0.79 -16.33 0.40
CA PRO A 239 -1.51 -15.91 1.60
C PRO A 239 -1.65 -17.04 2.63
N ALA A 240 -1.64 -16.68 3.92
CA ALA A 240 -2.14 -17.57 4.96
C ALA A 240 -3.65 -17.85 4.72
N SER A 241 -4.11 -19.07 4.96
CA SER A 241 -5.48 -19.50 4.64
C SER A 241 -6.56 -18.67 5.36
N ASP A 242 -6.20 -18.04 6.48
CA ASP A 242 -7.14 -17.48 7.44
C ASP A 242 -7.17 -15.94 7.43
N PHE A 243 -6.14 -15.28 6.88
CA PHE A 243 -6.04 -13.80 6.90
C PHE A 243 -6.69 -13.12 5.69
N ILE A 244 -6.85 -13.82 4.55
CA ILE A 244 -7.56 -13.31 3.38
C ILE A 244 -8.72 -14.26 3.07
N PRO A 245 -9.97 -13.93 3.45
CA PRO A 245 -11.12 -14.76 3.15
C PRO A 245 -11.26 -14.99 1.65
N ARG A 246 -10.82 -16.18 1.23
CA ARG A 246 -10.92 -16.80 -0.09
C ARG A 246 -9.99 -16.19 -1.14
N TYR A 247 -8.80 -16.78 -1.26
CA TYR A 247 -7.89 -16.67 -2.42
C TYR A 247 -8.57 -16.82 -3.80
N SER A 248 -9.70 -17.53 -3.88
CA SER A 248 -10.54 -17.57 -5.09
C SER A 248 -11.10 -16.21 -5.51
N LYS A 249 -11.18 -15.21 -4.62
CA LYS A 249 -11.56 -13.83 -4.93
C LYS A 249 -10.52 -13.10 -5.78
N LEU A 250 -9.25 -13.52 -5.79
CA LEU A 250 -8.26 -12.92 -6.68
C LEU A 250 -8.64 -13.15 -8.16
N ARG A 251 -9.34 -14.25 -8.48
CA ARG A 251 -9.90 -14.46 -9.83
C ARG A 251 -10.93 -13.41 -10.23
N ARG A 252 -11.55 -12.78 -9.24
CA ARG A 252 -12.53 -11.71 -9.35
C ARG A 252 -11.92 -10.35 -9.01
N PHE A 253 -10.61 -10.17 -9.10
CA PHE A 253 -10.02 -8.85 -8.90
C PHE A 253 -10.19 -7.97 -10.15
N ALA A 254 -9.78 -8.50 -11.30
CA ALA A 254 -9.96 -7.95 -12.64
C ALA A 254 -10.05 -9.11 -13.66
N LYS A 255 -10.12 -8.81 -14.97
CA LYS A 255 -9.91 -9.80 -16.04
C LYS A 255 -8.43 -9.82 -16.45
N TYR A 256 -7.93 -8.67 -16.85
CA TYR A 256 -6.54 -8.45 -17.24
C TYR A 256 -6.04 -7.13 -16.66
N THR A 257 -4.75 -7.06 -16.36
CA THR A 257 -4.05 -5.80 -16.09
C THR A 257 -2.78 -5.77 -16.91
N SER A 258 -2.55 -4.69 -17.66
CA SER A 258 -1.30 -4.46 -18.38
C SER A 258 -0.54 -3.34 -17.69
N LEU A 259 0.71 -3.59 -17.34
CA LEU A 259 1.57 -2.67 -16.62
C LEU A 259 2.85 -2.43 -17.40
N ASP A 260 3.13 -1.18 -17.71
CA ASP A 260 4.41 -0.73 -18.23
C ASP A 260 5.43 -0.63 -17.11
N ILE A 261 6.56 -1.30 -17.30
CA ILE A 261 7.62 -1.43 -16.33
C ILE A 261 8.75 -0.45 -16.67
N TYR A 262 9.13 0.33 -15.67
CA TYR A 262 10.29 1.20 -15.72
C TYR A 262 11.25 0.82 -14.58
N PHE A 263 12.37 0.23 -14.96
CA PHE A 263 13.50 0.03 -14.06
C PHE A 263 14.25 1.34 -13.90
N GLN A 264 14.54 1.74 -12.68
CA GLN A 264 15.44 2.84 -12.36
C GLN A 264 16.42 2.37 -11.30
N LYS A 265 17.53 3.10 -11.14
CA LYS A 265 18.64 2.68 -10.26
C LYS A 265 18.17 2.20 -8.87
N LYS A 266 17.25 2.91 -8.22
CA LYS A 266 16.75 2.61 -6.87
C LYS A 266 15.26 2.26 -6.79
N LYS A 267 14.56 2.15 -7.92
CA LYS A 267 13.12 1.89 -7.90
C LYS A 267 12.63 1.19 -9.15
N LEU A 268 11.56 0.42 -8.98
CA LEU A 268 10.80 -0.21 -10.03
C LEU A 268 9.40 0.39 -10.04
N LEU A 269 9.02 0.97 -11.17
CA LEU A 269 7.68 1.55 -11.38
C LEU A 269 6.92 0.67 -12.35
N LEU A 270 5.67 0.36 -12.04
CA LEU A 270 4.76 -0.37 -12.92
C LEU A 270 3.45 0.39 -13.04
N ASN A 271 3.13 0.92 -14.22
CA ASN A 271 1.95 1.75 -14.43
C ASN A 271 1.11 1.21 -15.58
N GLY A 272 -0.21 1.21 -15.45
CA GLY A 272 -1.07 0.87 -16.58
C GLY A 272 -2.52 0.68 -16.21
N TYR A 273 -3.22 -0.17 -16.95
CA TYR A 273 -4.68 -0.23 -16.93
C TYR A 273 -5.21 -1.64 -16.77
N SER A 274 -6.43 -1.72 -16.23
CA SER A 274 -7.13 -2.99 -16.01
C SER A 274 -8.43 -3.08 -16.83
N ILE A 275 -8.67 -4.25 -17.39
CA ILE A 275 -9.97 -4.64 -17.95
C ILE A 275 -10.75 -5.35 -16.85
N THR A 276 -12.00 -4.94 -16.62
CA THR A 276 -12.89 -5.54 -15.61
C THR A 276 -14.13 -6.16 -16.23
N ARG A 277 -14.69 -7.17 -15.56
CA ARG A 277 -15.97 -7.83 -15.85
C ARG A 277 -16.99 -7.51 -14.75
N PRO A 278 -18.29 -7.74 -15.00
CA PRO A 278 -19.28 -7.75 -13.92
C PRO A 278 -18.86 -8.70 -12.80
N GLY A 279 -18.90 -8.22 -11.56
CA GLY A 279 -18.47 -8.98 -10.37
C GLY A 279 -16.97 -8.96 -10.08
N ASP A 280 -16.16 -8.20 -10.83
CA ASP A 280 -14.77 -7.96 -10.48
C ASP A 280 -14.63 -6.82 -9.45
N PHE A 281 -13.72 -6.94 -8.49
CA PHE A 281 -13.49 -5.99 -7.41
C PHE A 281 -13.10 -4.60 -7.92
N LEU A 282 -12.22 -4.51 -8.92
CA LEU A 282 -11.83 -3.21 -9.48
C LEU A 282 -12.96 -2.44 -10.15
N ARG A 283 -14.09 -3.12 -10.43
CA ARG A 283 -15.29 -2.46 -10.96
C ARG A 283 -15.96 -1.54 -9.93
N LEU A 284 -15.74 -1.77 -8.63
CA LEU A 284 -16.27 -0.93 -7.55
C LEU A 284 -15.86 0.54 -7.68
N PHE A 285 -14.69 0.80 -8.29
CA PHE A 285 -14.14 2.14 -8.45
C PHE A 285 -14.45 2.77 -9.81
N ARG A 286 -15.16 2.08 -10.72
CA ARG A 286 -15.37 2.59 -12.09
C ARG A 286 -16.04 3.96 -12.14
N ASN A 287 -16.99 4.20 -11.24
CA ASN A 287 -17.76 5.46 -11.15
C ASN A 287 -17.35 6.30 -9.93
N GLN A 288 -16.14 6.09 -9.41
CA GLN A 288 -15.59 6.86 -8.31
C GLN A 288 -14.43 7.69 -8.85
N HIS A 289 -14.47 9.01 -8.67
CA HIS A 289 -13.29 9.83 -8.96
C HIS A 289 -12.24 9.61 -7.85
N PRO A 290 -10.95 9.54 -8.19
CA PRO A 290 -9.89 9.46 -7.19
C PRO A 290 -9.92 10.67 -6.24
N GLN A 291 -9.71 10.42 -4.95
CA GLN A 291 -9.70 11.47 -3.91
C GLN A 291 -8.34 11.54 -3.21
N ALA A 292 -8.06 12.67 -2.56
CA ALA A 292 -6.84 12.84 -1.79
C ALA A 292 -6.95 12.06 -0.46
N PRO A 293 -5.99 11.18 -0.11
CA PRO A 293 -6.02 10.39 1.12
C PRO A 293 -5.58 11.23 2.33
N THR A 294 -6.52 11.90 3.00
CA THR A 294 -6.20 12.88 4.06
C THR A 294 -5.89 12.27 5.43
N ALA A 295 -6.47 11.11 5.76
CA ALA A 295 -6.14 10.30 6.93
C ALA A 295 -4.70 9.75 6.94
N LEU A 296 -3.90 9.88 5.87
CA LEU A 296 -2.47 9.54 5.90
C LEU A 296 -1.71 10.24 7.04
N ASN A 297 -2.14 11.46 7.39
CA ASN A 297 -1.56 12.21 8.50
C ASN A 297 -1.78 11.55 9.87
N LEU A 298 -2.72 10.62 9.96
CA LEU A 298 -3.08 9.89 11.17
C LEU A 298 -2.47 8.49 11.24
N ILE A 299 -1.87 7.97 10.17
CA ILE A 299 -1.32 6.61 10.21
C ILE A 299 -0.06 6.59 11.09
N PRO A 300 0.13 5.61 12.00
CA PRO A 300 1.28 5.58 12.92
C PRO A 300 2.61 5.35 12.22
N GLU A 301 3.72 5.83 12.80
CA GLU A 301 5.09 5.64 12.28
C GLU A 301 5.44 4.17 12.00
N HIS A 302 5.20 3.27 12.96
CA HIS A 302 5.51 1.84 12.85
C HIS A 302 4.36 1.04 12.21
N THR A 303 4.00 1.40 10.98
CA THR A 303 2.97 0.72 10.20
C THR A 303 3.59 -0.31 9.25
N ALA A 304 3.29 -1.59 9.48
CA ALA A 304 3.71 -2.70 8.62
C ALA A 304 2.98 -2.68 7.27
N SER A 305 1.67 -2.45 7.28
CA SER A 305 0.89 -2.32 6.04
C SER A 305 -0.40 -1.55 6.27
N PHE A 306 -0.95 -1.02 5.17
CA PHE A 306 -2.32 -0.50 5.18
C PHE A 306 -3.05 -0.79 3.86
N ILE A 307 -4.38 -0.89 3.96
CA ILE A 307 -5.30 -0.73 2.84
C ILE A 307 -6.11 0.54 3.09
N TYR A 308 -6.03 1.47 2.15
CA TYR A 308 -6.69 2.77 2.18
C TYR A 308 -7.75 2.82 1.08
N LEU A 309 -8.97 3.19 1.42
CA LEU A 309 -10.06 3.44 0.50
C LEU A 309 -10.48 4.91 0.57
N CYS A 310 -10.61 5.56 -0.58
CA CYS A 310 -11.18 6.90 -0.69
C CYS A 310 -12.38 6.90 -1.61
N PHE A 311 -13.46 7.51 -1.15
CA PHE A 311 -14.75 7.52 -1.84
C PHE A 311 -15.10 8.94 -2.29
N ASP A 312 -15.44 9.08 -3.56
CA ASP A 312 -16.05 10.31 -4.10
C ASP A 312 -17.55 10.35 -3.77
N ASN A 313 -18.21 9.19 -3.94
CA ASN A 313 -19.61 9.00 -3.61
C ASN A 313 -19.81 7.66 -2.90
N PHE A 314 -19.88 7.71 -1.57
CA PHE A 314 -20.01 6.51 -0.75
C PHE A 314 -21.31 5.74 -1.03
N ASP A 315 -22.42 6.44 -1.23
CA ASP A 315 -23.72 5.81 -1.48
C ASP A 315 -23.66 4.93 -2.75
N SER A 316 -23.06 5.45 -3.84
CA SER A 316 -22.86 4.70 -5.07
C SER A 316 -21.87 3.54 -4.92
N PHE A 317 -20.86 3.70 -4.06
CA PHE A 317 -19.94 2.62 -3.73
C PHE A 317 -20.65 1.48 -3.00
N ILE A 318 -21.51 1.79 -2.01
CA ILE A 318 -22.30 0.79 -1.29
C ILE A 318 -23.22 0.00 -2.24
N ASP A 319 -23.89 0.68 -3.16
CA ASP A 319 -24.73 0.02 -4.17
C ASP A 319 -23.90 -0.94 -5.04
N SER A 320 -22.75 -0.46 -5.53
CA SER A 320 -21.82 -1.27 -6.33
C SER A 320 -21.23 -2.45 -5.53
N TYR A 321 -20.98 -2.26 -4.24
CA TYR A 321 -20.45 -3.29 -3.34
C TYR A 321 -21.49 -4.39 -3.07
N ASN A 322 -22.76 -4.02 -2.90
CA ASN A 322 -23.84 -4.99 -2.75
C ASN A 322 -24.04 -5.83 -4.03
N ASP A 323 -23.95 -5.21 -5.20
CA ASP A 323 -23.95 -5.91 -6.50
C ASP A 323 -22.75 -6.86 -6.63
N TYR A 324 -21.57 -6.42 -6.20
CA TYR A 324 -20.36 -7.24 -6.17
C TYR A 324 -20.54 -8.48 -5.28
N LEU A 325 -21.07 -8.32 -4.05
CA LEU A 325 -21.35 -9.44 -3.16
C LEU A 325 -22.33 -10.44 -3.78
N SER A 326 -23.38 -9.93 -4.43
CA SER A 326 -24.37 -10.74 -5.14
C SER A 326 -23.73 -11.61 -6.23
N SER A 327 -22.73 -11.08 -6.92
CA SER A 327 -21.99 -11.81 -7.96
C SER A 327 -21.07 -12.91 -7.41
N LEU A 328 -20.71 -12.82 -6.12
CA LEU A 328 -19.90 -13.82 -5.42
C LEU A 328 -20.73 -14.98 -4.86
N SER A 329 -22.03 -14.78 -4.61
CA SER A 329 -22.92 -15.88 -4.24
C SER A 329 -23.14 -16.85 -5.40
N THR A 330 -22.63 -18.07 -5.26
CA THR A 330 -23.17 -19.21 -5.99
C THR A 330 -24.64 -19.43 -5.57
N SER A 331 -25.49 -19.76 -6.55
CA SER A 331 -26.97 -19.94 -6.58
C SER A 331 -27.71 -20.57 -5.38
N GLN A 332 -27.09 -20.89 -4.25
CA GLN A 332 -27.73 -21.61 -3.14
C GLN A 332 -27.60 -20.98 -1.74
N LYS A 333 -26.98 -19.79 -1.58
CA LYS A 333 -27.02 -19.06 -0.29
C LYS A 333 -27.33 -17.58 -0.47
N SER A 334 -28.52 -17.19 -0.01
CA SER A 334 -29.04 -15.82 0.04
C SER A 334 -28.33 -14.91 1.06
N GLU A 335 -27.33 -15.41 1.78
CA GLU A 335 -26.67 -14.75 2.92
C GLU A 335 -25.51 -13.79 2.54
N SER A 336 -25.23 -13.59 1.25
CA SER A 336 -24.05 -12.81 0.85
C SER A 336 -24.29 -11.30 0.71
N GLN A 337 -25.55 -10.86 0.58
CA GLN A 337 -25.88 -9.44 0.41
C GLN A 337 -25.94 -8.70 1.75
N LEU A 338 -25.69 -7.38 1.71
CA LEU A 338 -25.91 -6.54 2.88
C LEU A 338 -27.42 -6.41 3.14
N THR A 339 -27.81 -6.39 4.41
CA THR A 339 -29.21 -6.14 4.78
C THR A 339 -29.60 -4.69 4.44
N ILE A 340 -30.89 -4.44 4.22
CA ILE A 340 -31.39 -3.09 3.91
C ILE A 340 -31.05 -2.10 5.03
N SER A 341 -31.16 -2.53 6.29
CA SER A 341 -30.80 -1.70 7.45
C SER A 341 -29.32 -1.37 7.49
N LEU A 342 -28.45 -2.33 7.17
CA LEU A 342 -27.00 -2.10 7.10
C LEU A 342 -26.63 -1.12 5.98
N ILE A 343 -27.24 -1.28 4.80
CA ILE A 343 -27.06 -0.35 3.67
C ILE A 343 -27.46 1.08 4.08
N GLN A 344 -28.62 1.23 4.73
CA GLN A 344 -29.10 2.53 5.19
C GLN A 344 -28.14 3.16 6.20
N ASN A 345 -27.74 2.41 7.23
CA ASN A 345 -26.79 2.88 8.24
C ASN A 345 -25.46 3.32 7.62
N LEU A 346 -24.91 2.56 6.67
CA LEU A 346 -23.68 2.91 5.97
C LEU A 346 -23.84 4.21 5.14
N LYS A 347 -24.96 4.38 4.43
CA LYS A 347 -25.22 5.61 3.65
C LYS A 347 -25.39 6.84 4.53
N GLU A 348 -26.03 6.70 5.68
CA GLU A 348 -26.19 7.77 6.69
C GLU A 348 -24.86 8.15 7.36
N ALA A 349 -23.93 7.20 7.50
CA ALA A 349 -22.60 7.44 8.04
C ALA A 349 -21.74 8.39 7.19
N LYS A 350 -22.05 8.58 5.90
CA LYS A 350 -21.35 9.48 4.96
C LYS A 350 -19.82 9.35 5.02
N ILE A 351 -19.34 8.12 4.91
CA ILE A 351 -17.93 7.77 5.02
C ILE A 351 -17.17 8.25 3.77
N ALA A 352 -16.13 9.07 3.95
CA ALA A 352 -15.27 9.53 2.87
C ALA A 352 -14.01 8.68 2.70
N GLU A 353 -13.47 8.17 3.79
CA GLU A 353 -12.20 7.46 3.82
C GLU A 353 -12.24 6.32 4.83
N ILE A 354 -11.63 5.18 4.49
CA ILE A 354 -11.43 4.05 5.39
C ILE A 354 -9.98 3.58 5.23
N VAL A 355 -9.27 3.44 6.34
CA VAL A 355 -7.91 2.90 6.39
C VAL A 355 -7.90 1.73 7.35
N SER A 356 -7.53 0.55 6.86
CA SER A 356 -7.27 -0.64 7.67
C SER A 356 -5.76 -0.82 7.76
N THR A 357 -5.20 -0.76 8.96
CA THR A 357 -3.75 -0.78 9.17
C THR A 357 -3.33 -1.95 10.06
N LEU A 358 -2.17 -2.52 9.74
CA LEU A 358 -1.43 -3.42 10.62
C LEU A 358 -0.22 -2.66 11.15
N ILE A 359 -0.18 -2.47 12.46
CA ILE A 359 0.78 -1.64 13.18
C ILE A 359 1.51 -2.49 14.22
N ASN A 360 2.81 -2.25 14.42
CA ASN A 360 3.57 -3.03 15.38
C ASN A 360 3.38 -2.49 16.81
N THR A 361 2.45 -3.09 17.55
CA THR A 361 2.18 -2.74 18.96
C THR A 361 2.91 -3.68 19.93
N GLY A 362 3.59 -4.71 19.42
CA GLY A 362 4.09 -5.84 20.22
C GLY A 362 3.02 -6.82 20.68
N GLY A 363 1.78 -6.70 20.17
CA GLY A 363 0.69 -7.62 20.47
C GLY A 363 0.90 -9.01 19.88
N GLU A 364 0.33 -10.04 20.52
CA GLU A 364 0.50 -11.45 20.09
C GLU A 364 -0.37 -11.84 18.89
N THR A 365 -1.43 -11.07 18.60
CA THR A 365 -2.41 -11.39 17.54
C THR A 365 -2.48 -10.29 16.49
N PRO A 366 -2.85 -10.59 15.23
CA PRO A 366 -3.07 -9.56 14.22
C PRO A 366 -4.13 -8.53 14.60
N LEU A 367 -5.18 -8.96 15.32
CA LEU A 367 -6.25 -8.07 15.80
C LEU A 367 -5.73 -7.05 16.82
N ASP A 368 -4.84 -7.45 17.72
CA ASP A 368 -4.18 -6.56 18.68
C ASP A 368 -3.14 -5.63 18.04
N ASN A 369 -2.78 -5.91 16.79
CA ASN A 369 -1.90 -5.09 15.96
C ASN A 369 -2.70 -4.36 14.87
N SER A 370 -4.04 -4.33 14.95
CA SER A 370 -4.89 -3.69 13.96
C SER A 370 -5.42 -2.35 14.45
N LEU A 371 -5.37 -1.34 13.58
CA LEU A 371 -5.99 -0.04 13.78
C LEU A 371 -6.80 0.31 12.54
N VAL A 372 -8.08 0.64 12.71
CA VAL A 372 -8.95 1.12 11.63
C VAL A 372 -9.21 2.61 11.82
N ILE A 373 -8.99 3.41 10.79
CA ILE A 373 -9.25 4.85 10.77
C ILE A 373 -10.34 5.11 9.75
N LEU A 374 -11.39 5.81 10.14
CA LEU A 374 -12.50 6.18 9.26
C LEU A 374 -12.71 7.68 9.31
N ARG A 375 -12.99 8.29 8.16
CA ARG A 375 -13.39 9.70 8.08
C ARG A 375 -14.86 9.80 7.68
N SER A 376 -15.67 10.52 8.46
CA SER A 376 -17.08 10.79 8.13
C SER A 376 -17.29 12.27 7.80
N LEU A 377 -18.00 12.54 6.69
CA LEU A 377 -18.42 13.90 6.33
C LEU A 377 -19.54 14.45 7.24
N ASN A 378 -20.16 13.58 8.04
CA ASN A 378 -21.15 13.94 9.05
C ASN A 378 -20.77 13.32 10.41
N ALA A 379 -19.58 13.69 10.89
CA ALA A 379 -18.97 13.09 12.06
C ALA A 379 -19.87 13.13 13.31
N GLN A 380 -20.62 14.21 13.53
CA GLN A 380 -21.51 14.29 14.69
C GLN A 380 -22.62 13.23 14.65
N HIS A 381 -23.29 13.10 13.51
CA HIS A 381 -24.35 12.11 13.35
C HIS A 381 -23.79 10.68 13.40
N PHE A 382 -22.66 10.43 12.74
CA PHE A 382 -22.01 9.12 12.79
C PHE A 382 -21.62 8.72 14.22
N ASP A 383 -21.10 9.66 15.01
CA ASP A 383 -20.77 9.46 16.42
C ASP A 383 -21.99 9.08 17.28
N GLU A 384 -23.14 9.69 17.02
CA GLU A 384 -24.43 9.32 17.65
C GLU A 384 -24.85 7.90 17.25
N MET A 385 -24.83 7.58 15.97
CA MET A 385 -25.21 6.26 15.46
C MET A 385 -24.35 5.13 16.04
N ILE A 386 -23.02 5.28 16.07
CA ILE A 386 -22.13 4.22 16.58
C ILE A 386 -22.25 4.05 18.09
N LYS A 387 -22.61 5.10 18.86
CA LYS A 387 -22.86 5.00 20.31
C LYS A 387 -24.09 4.17 20.64
N GLU A 388 -25.09 4.17 19.76
CA GLU A 388 -26.33 3.40 19.93
C GLU A 388 -26.17 1.90 19.62
N THR A 389 -25.02 1.49 19.08
CA THR A 389 -24.74 0.08 18.75
C THR A 389 -24.68 -0.82 19.97
N LEU A 390 -24.21 -0.30 21.12
CA LEU A 390 -24.15 -1.05 22.37
C LEU A 390 -25.45 -0.94 23.17
N PRO A 391 -25.97 -2.05 23.72
CA PRO A 391 -27.14 -2.03 24.60
C PRO A 391 -26.93 -1.14 25.82
N SER A 392 -28.01 -0.54 26.31
CA SER A 392 -28.01 0.27 27.54
C SER A 392 -27.49 -0.49 28.76
N THR A 393 -27.61 -1.82 28.76
CA THR A 393 -27.25 -2.74 29.84
C THR A 393 -25.79 -3.18 29.87
N GLU A 394 -24.98 -2.84 28.86
CA GLU A 394 -23.57 -3.25 28.83
C GLU A 394 -22.76 -2.49 29.91
N SER A 395 -21.99 -3.23 30.72
CA SER A 395 -21.02 -2.66 31.68
C SER A 395 -19.75 -2.19 30.97
N GLU A 396 -19.05 -1.19 31.52
CA GLU A 396 -17.77 -0.68 30.99
C GLU A 396 -17.85 -0.13 29.55
N LYS A 397 -18.79 0.80 29.32
CA LYS A 397 -18.97 1.45 28.02
C LYS A 397 -17.85 2.41 27.64
N SER A 398 -17.09 2.90 28.62
CA SER A 398 -15.96 3.76 28.38
C SER A 398 -14.83 3.54 29.36
N PHE A 399 -13.61 3.76 28.88
CA PHE A 399 -12.39 3.76 29.65
C PHE A 399 -11.80 5.16 29.56
N THR A 400 -11.53 5.78 30.70
CA THR A 400 -10.87 7.08 30.72
C THR A 400 -9.41 6.88 31.05
N ILE A 401 -8.51 7.34 30.17
CA ILE A 401 -7.07 7.34 30.42
C ILE A 401 -6.51 8.72 30.10
N ASN A 402 -5.79 9.32 31.04
CA ASN A 402 -5.26 10.69 30.93
C ASN A 402 -6.33 11.73 30.52
N GLN A 403 -7.51 11.68 31.18
CA GLN A 403 -8.67 12.56 30.91
C GLN A 403 -9.29 12.43 29.50
N ARG A 404 -8.89 11.41 28.72
CA ARG A 404 -9.51 11.09 27.42
C ARG A 404 -10.42 9.88 27.58
N GLU A 405 -11.64 10.01 27.09
CA GLU A 405 -12.62 8.93 27.10
C GLU A 405 -12.50 8.10 25.80
N PHE A 406 -12.26 6.80 25.96
CA PHE A 406 -12.28 5.79 24.90
C PHE A 406 -13.56 4.99 25.05
N ARG A 407 -14.41 4.99 24.02
CA ARG A 407 -15.75 4.39 24.12
C ARG A 407 -15.80 3.06 23.40
N LYS A 408 -16.43 2.07 24.03
CA LYS A 408 -16.68 0.77 23.41
C LYS A 408 -17.84 0.90 22.43
N ILE A 409 -17.83 0.12 21.35
CA ILE A 409 -18.94 -0.04 20.39
C ILE A 409 -19.06 -1.49 19.94
N ASP A 410 -20.21 -1.83 19.37
CA ASP A 410 -20.42 -3.09 18.64
C ASP A 410 -20.17 -2.84 17.14
N PHE A 411 -18.94 -3.09 16.71
CA PHE A 411 -18.47 -2.83 15.35
C PHE A 411 -19.14 -3.79 14.35
N GLU A 412 -19.26 -5.07 14.71
CA GLU A 412 -19.94 -6.08 13.89
C GLU A 412 -21.42 -5.72 13.67
N ARG A 413 -22.11 -5.21 14.69
CA ARG A 413 -23.50 -4.75 14.54
C ARG A 413 -23.64 -3.57 13.56
N PHE A 414 -22.66 -2.65 13.54
CA PHE A 414 -22.71 -1.47 12.68
C PHE A 414 -22.27 -1.77 11.25
N PHE A 415 -21.15 -2.48 11.06
CA PHE A 415 -20.53 -2.71 9.76
C PHE A 415 -20.93 -4.06 9.15
N GLY A 416 -21.31 -5.05 9.96
CA GLY A 416 -21.67 -6.39 9.50
C GLY A 416 -20.60 -6.98 8.58
N SER A 417 -21.03 -7.47 7.41
CA SER A 417 -20.13 -8.02 6.40
C SER A 417 -19.53 -6.97 5.43
N PHE A 418 -19.75 -5.68 5.67
CA PHE A 418 -19.19 -4.61 4.86
C PHE A 418 -17.65 -4.66 4.92
N LEU A 419 -17.02 -4.76 3.74
CA LEU A 419 -15.57 -4.83 3.58
C LEU A 419 -14.87 -5.86 4.49
N SER A 420 -15.51 -6.98 4.84
CA SER A 420 -14.94 -8.03 5.71
C SER A 420 -13.69 -8.72 5.15
N SER A 421 -13.30 -8.45 3.90
CA SER A 421 -12.01 -8.87 3.32
C SER A 421 -10.90 -7.83 3.43
N ILE A 422 -11.19 -6.65 3.98
CA ILE A 422 -10.26 -5.51 4.13
C ILE A 422 -10.20 -5.08 5.59
N LEU A 423 -11.35 -4.98 6.25
CA LEU A 423 -11.43 -4.70 7.67
C LEU A 423 -11.06 -5.93 8.49
N PRO A 424 -10.38 -5.77 9.63
CA PRO A 424 -10.15 -6.86 10.56
C PRO A 424 -11.48 -7.40 11.11
N ASP A 425 -11.48 -8.63 11.61
CA ASP A 425 -12.66 -9.30 12.19
C ASP A 425 -13.02 -8.72 13.57
N PHE A 426 -13.42 -7.44 13.57
CA PHE A 426 -13.78 -6.67 14.75
C PHE A 426 -15.22 -6.98 15.17
N ASN A 427 -15.38 -7.51 16.37
CA ASN A 427 -16.67 -7.62 17.05
C ASN A 427 -16.94 -6.37 17.91
N LYS A 428 -16.65 -6.42 19.22
CA LYS A 428 -16.69 -5.24 20.10
C LYS A 428 -15.30 -4.63 20.20
N VAL A 429 -15.20 -3.34 19.90
CA VAL A 429 -13.93 -2.59 19.89
C VAL A 429 -14.09 -1.27 20.62
N TYR A 430 -12.97 -0.60 20.88
CA TYR A 430 -12.96 0.77 21.38
C TYR A 430 -12.76 1.72 20.23
N TYR A 431 -13.30 2.94 20.36
CA TYR A 431 -12.99 4.02 19.47
C TYR A 431 -12.61 5.31 20.20
N TYR A 432 -11.86 6.14 19.48
CA TYR A 432 -11.55 7.51 19.83
C TYR A 432 -11.78 8.40 18.61
N ARG A 433 -12.36 9.58 18.83
CA ARG A 433 -12.67 10.54 17.77
C ARG A 433 -11.68 11.71 17.81
N ILE A 434 -11.11 12.04 16.65
CA ILE A 434 -10.28 13.23 16.41
C ILE A 434 -10.93 13.99 15.26
N ASP A 435 -11.55 15.13 15.55
CA ASP A 435 -12.29 15.94 14.57
C ASP A 435 -13.36 15.14 13.79
N ASP A 436 -13.12 14.87 12.50
CA ASP A 436 -13.95 14.09 11.59
C ASP A 436 -13.50 12.63 11.42
N TYR A 437 -12.46 12.21 12.16
CA TYR A 437 -11.88 10.87 12.13
C TYR A 437 -12.25 10.05 13.35
N PHE A 438 -12.48 8.76 13.11
CA PHE A 438 -12.83 7.75 14.09
C PHE A 438 -11.81 6.63 14.02
N LEU A 439 -11.14 6.37 15.13
CA LEU A 439 -10.09 5.38 15.24
C LEU A 439 -10.59 4.21 16.06
N PHE A 440 -10.48 2.99 15.55
CA PHE A 440 -10.98 1.77 16.18
C PHE A 440 -9.87 0.77 16.44
N ALA A 441 -9.83 0.20 17.65
CA ALA A 441 -8.92 -0.87 18.03
C ALA A 441 -9.54 -1.78 19.10
N THR A 442 -9.02 -3.01 19.22
CA THR A 442 -9.55 -4.00 20.19
C THR A 442 -9.35 -3.60 21.65
N LYS A 443 -8.34 -2.77 21.95
CA LYS A 443 -7.96 -2.35 23.31
C LYS A 443 -7.83 -0.83 23.39
N PRO A 444 -8.27 -0.19 24.50
CA PRO A 444 -8.14 1.26 24.66
C PRO A 444 -6.67 1.70 24.80
N GLN A 445 -5.78 0.82 25.29
CA GLN A 445 -4.34 1.09 25.37
C GLN A 445 -3.72 1.34 24.00
N ILE A 446 -4.12 0.58 22.98
CA ILE A 446 -3.63 0.78 21.59
C ILE A 446 -3.99 2.18 21.10
N LEU A 447 -5.23 2.60 21.32
CA LEU A 447 -5.68 3.96 20.94
C LEU A 447 -4.96 5.03 21.76
N GLN A 448 -4.74 4.82 23.05
CA GLN A 448 -4.02 5.76 23.88
C GLN A 448 -2.57 5.95 23.41
N ASP A 449 -1.84 4.85 23.22
CA ASP A 449 -0.46 4.86 22.75
C ASP A 449 -0.37 5.52 21.39
N TYR A 450 -1.31 5.21 20.49
CA TYR A 450 -1.45 5.88 19.23
C TYR A 450 -1.62 7.40 19.38
N VAL A 451 -2.58 7.88 20.20
CA VAL A 451 -2.83 9.32 20.32
C VAL A 451 -1.60 10.02 20.90
N ILE A 452 -0.85 9.38 21.81
CA ILE A 452 0.43 9.89 22.29
C ILE A 452 1.45 10.02 21.15
N GLN A 453 1.59 8.99 20.30
CA GLN A 453 2.47 9.02 19.13
C GLN A 453 2.06 10.11 18.13
N TYR A 454 0.77 10.22 17.82
CA TYR A 454 0.21 11.24 16.93
C TYR A 454 0.54 12.66 17.42
N VAL A 455 0.29 12.96 18.70
CA VAL A 455 0.60 14.27 19.29
C VAL A 455 2.10 14.56 19.29
N ARG A 456 2.95 13.52 19.33
CA ARG A 456 4.42 13.64 19.20
C ARG A 456 4.89 13.79 17.74
N GLY A 457 3.99 13.81 16.76
CA GLY A 457 4.33 13.85 15.34
C GLY A 457 4.90 12.53 14.80
N LYS A 458 4.77 11.42 15.53
CA LYS A 458 5.23 10.08 15.12
C LYS A 458 4.21 9.40 14.22
N THR A 459 4.13 9.86 12.99
CA THR A 459 3.19 9.37 11.99
C THR A 459 3.94 8.89 10.75
N LEU A 460 3.35 7.95 10.01
CA LEU A 460 3.95 7.34 8.82
C LEU A 460 4.37 8.39 7.80
N ILE A 461 3.56 9.45 7.64
CA ILE A 461 3.83 10.53 6.70
C ILE A 461 5.12 11.31 6.99
N ASN A 462 5.65 11.18 8.21
CA ASN A 462 6.89 11.83 8.63
C ASN A 462 8.13 10.95 8.43
N THR A 463 7.97 9.65 8.14
CA THR A 463 9.10 8.73 7.93
C THR A 463 9.77 8.97 6.58
N ILE A 464 11.10 8.78 6.53
CA ILE A 464 11.90 9.00 5.31
C ILE A 464 11.43 8.05 4.20
N GLY A 465 11.31 6.76 4.52
CA GLY A 465 10.87 5.74 3.56
C GLY A 465 9.51 6.07 2.94
N PHE A 466 8.51 6.43 3.77
CA PHE A 466 7.19 6.74 3.26
C PHE A 466 7.14 8.07 2.50
N LYS A 467 7.83 9.13 2.95
CA LYS A 467 7.93 10.40 2.19
C LYS A 467 8.44 10.14 0.78
N ALA A 468 9.47 9.31 0.67
CA ALA A 468 10.12 9.00 -0.58
C ALA A 468 9.28 8.12 -1.52
N ILE A 469 8.26 7.42 -1.00
CA ILE A 469 7.20 6.75 -1.77
C ILE A 469 6.12 7.75 -2.15
N ARG A 470 5.63 8.55 -1.20
CA ARG A 470 4.57 9.54 -1.39
C ARG A 470 4.90 10.56 -2.47
N GLU A 471 6.15 11.02 -2.55
CA GLU A 471 6.62 11.96 -3.59
C GLU A 471 6.44 11.46 -5.03
N ILE A 472 6.40 10.14 -5.22
CA ILE A 472 6.30 9.49 -6.54
C ILE A 472 4.97 8.74 -6.72
N SER A 473 4.12 8.78 -5.70
CA SER A 473 2.76 8.25 -5.72
C SER A 473 1.79 9.24 -6.34
N GLU A 474 0.64 8.74 -6.77
CA GLU A 474 -0.47 9.58 -7.24
C GLU A 474 -1.03 10.39 -6.06
N GLU A 475 -1.25 11.69 -6.27
CA GLU A 475 -1.82 12.59 -5.26
C GLU A 475 -3.25 12.20 -4.85
N LYS A 476 -3.99 11.60 -5.79
CA LYS A 476 -5.37 11.14 -5.61
C LYS A 476 -5.52 9.68 -6.02
N THR A 477 -6.28 8.91 -5.23
CA THR A 477 -6.51 7.49 -5.46
C THR A 477 -7.88 7.08 -4.94
N ASN A 478 -8.39 5.91 -5.36
CA ASN A 478 -9.56 5.30 -4.72
C ASN A 478 -9.17 4.14 -3.80
N PHE A 479 -8.06 3.47 -4.11
CA PHE A 479 -7.53 2.37 -3.33
C PHE A 479 -6.01 2.50 -3.24
N TRP A 480 -5.44 2.32 -2.05
CA TRP A 480 -3.99 2.29 -1.85
C TRP A 480 -3.62 1.17 -0.89
N PHE A 481 -2.87 0.19 -1.39
CA PHE A 481 -2.17 -0.78 -0.56
C PHE A 481 -0.71 -0.36 -0.36
N TYR A 482 -0.25 -0.36 0.88
CA TYR A 482 1.13 -0.10 1.27
C TYR A 482 1.64 -1.24 2.15
N TYR A 483 2.90 -1.61 1.96
CA TYR A 483 3.59 -2.65 2.71
C TYR A 483 5.05 -2.25 2.93
N ASP A 484 5.45 -2.11 4.18
CA ASP A 484 6.86 -1.95 4.59
C ASP A 484 7.41 -3.32 4.99
N PRO A 485 8.34 -3.91 4.23
CA PRO A 485 8.84 -5.24 4.53
C PRO A 485 9.64 -5.35 5.83
N THR A 486 10.21 -4.25 6.31
CA THR A 486 10.97 -4.25 7.58
C THR A 486 9.99 -4.27 8.76
N GLU A 487 9.00 -3.39 8.75
CA GLU A 487 7.97 -3.34 9.79
C GLU A 487 7.06 -4.59 9.74
N ALA A 488 6.86 -5.17 8.55
CA ALA A 488 6.05 -6.36 8.34
C ALA A 488 6.73 -7.68 8.75
N ALA A 489 8.02 -7.67 9.09
CA ALA A 489 8.77 -8.88 9.41
C ALA A 489 8.14 -9.70 10.55
N ALA A 490 7.64 -9.02 11.59
CA ALA A 490 6.94 -9.65 12.71
C ALA A 490 5.60 -10.29 12.30
N PHE A 491 5.09 -9.97 11.10
CA PHE A 491 3.78 -10.37 10.61
C PHE A 491 3.81 -11.38 9.47
N HIS A 492 4.98 -11.79 8.97
CA HIS A 492 5.08 -12.68 7.81
C HIS A 492 4.29 -13.98 7.99
N HIS A 493 4.35 -14.62 9.17
CA HIS A 493 3.62 -15.86 9.46
C HIS A 493 2.11 -15.67 9.65
N PHE A 494 1.66 -14.42 9.86
CA PHE A 494 0.24 -14.09 9.87
C PHE A 494 -0.28 -13.78 8.46
N LEU A 495 0.52 -13.10 7.64
CA LEU A 495 0.15 -12.65 6.30
C LEU A 495 0.29 -13.77 5.26
N PHE A 496 1.30 -14.62 5.39
CA PHE A 496 1.71 -15.57 4.38
C PHE A 496 1.67 -17.01 4.87
N ALA A 497 1.48 -17.96 3.95
CA ALA A 497 1.56 -19.38 4.30
C ALA A 497 2.98 -19.73 4.79
N THR A 498 3.10 -20.75 5.64
CA THR A 498 4.36 -21.11 6.32
C THR A 498 5.57 -21.24 5.38
N GLU A 499 5.39 -21.82 4.19
CA GLU A 499 6.48 -21.94 3.20
C GLU A 499 6.97 -20.57 2.71
N VAL A 500 6.06 -19.63 2.45
CA VAL A 500 6.40 -18.29 1.97
C VAL A 500 6.94 -17.43 3.11
N ALA A 501 6.33 -17.48 4.29
CA ALA A 501 6.82 -16.79 5.47
C ALA A 501 8.24 -17.23 5.83
N GLY A 502 8.52 -18.54 5.86
CA GLY A 502 9.87 -19.06 6.12
C GLY A 502 10.90 -18.64 5.08
N ASN A 503 10.51 -18.54 3.80
CA ASN A 503 11.39 -18.01 2.75
C ASN A 503 11.67 -16.50 2.91
N LEU A 504 10.66 -15.71 3.33
CA LEU A 504 10.84 -14.29 3.62
C LEU A 504 11.78 -14.09 4.81
N ASP A 505 11.63 -14.87 5.88
CA ASP A 505 12.50 -14.80 7.06
C ASP A 505 13.94 -15.19 6.73
N ALA A 506 14.15 -16.27 5.96
CA ALA A 506 15.47 -16.69 5.51
C ALA A 506 16.18 -15.63 4.66
N ASN A 507 15.42 -14.76 3.99
CA ASN A 507 15.93 -13.68 3.15
C ASN A 507 15.63 -12.29 3.76
N LEU A 508 15.39 -12.19 5.07
CA LEU A 508 14.99 -10.91 5.70
C LEU A 508 16.00 -9.79 5.43
N HIS A 509 17.30 -10.12 5.46
CA HIS A 509 18.39 -9.20 5.13
C HIS A 509 18.30 -8.60 3.72
N VAL A 510 17.68 -9.29 2.75
CA VAL A 510 17.40 -8.78 1.40
C VAL A 510 16.08 -8.00 1.37
N VAL A 511 15.06 -8.55 2.03
CA VAL A 511 13.71 -7.97 2.07
C VAL A 511 13.74 -6.58 2.75
N SER A 512 14.55 -6.40 3.79
CA SER A 512 14.79 -5.11 4.46
C SER A 512 15.57 -4.09 3.64
N LEU A 513 16.07 -4.45 2.45
CA LEU A 513 16.67 -3.50 1.51
C LEU A 513 15.62 -2.73 0.71
N PHE A 514 14.33 -2.94 0.97
CA PHE A 514 13.24 -2.23 0.30
C PHE A 514 12.50 -1.34 1.29
N ASP A 515 12.25 -0.08 0.92
CA ASP A 515 11.48 0.87 1.72
C ASP A 515 10.03 0.42 1.83
N ALA A 516 9.40 0.19 0.68
CA ALA A 516 8.03 -0.28 0.61
C ALA A 516 7.66 -0.86 -0.75
N ILE A 517 6.56 -1.61 -0.74
CA ILE A 517 5.74 -1.92 -1.91
C ILE A 517 4.46 -1.10 -1.78
N SER A 518 4.14 -0.33 -2.81
CA SER A 518 2.95 0.53 -2.86
C SER A 518 2.16 0.25 -4.12
N VAL A 519 0.85 0.03 -4.00
CA VAL A 519 -0.08 -0.17 -5.13
C VAL A 519 -1.25 0.78 -4.99
N GLN A 520 -1.42 1.68 -5.95
CA GLN A 520 -2.54 2.61 -6.04
C GLN A 520 -3.45 2.26 -7.22
N ILE A 521 -4.76 2.42 -7.00
CA ILE A 521 -5.77 2.20 -8.03
C ILE A 521 -6.71 3.39 -8.08
N SER A 522 -6.83 3.93 -9.28
CA SER A 522 -7.63 5.11 -9.59
C SER A 522 -8.75 4.76 -10.55
N GLY A 523 -9.97 5.06 -10.11
CA GLY A 523 -11.21 4.98 -10.84
C GLY A 523 -11.47 6.20 -11.74
N GLY A 524 -12.69 6.30 -12.27
CA GLY A 524 -13.17 7.47 -13.02
C GLY A 524 -13.02 7.38 -14.56
N GLY A 525 -12.29 6.40 -15.07
CA GLY A 525 -12.15 6.10 -16.50
C GLY A 525 -12.90 4.86 -16.96
N SER A 526 -12.83 4.55 -18.26
CA SER A 526 -13.37 3.29 -18.80
C SER A 526 -12.62 2.05 -18.32
N MET A 527 -11.35 2.22 -17.94
CA MET A 527 -10.45 1.21 -17.37
C MET A 527 -9.79 1.76 -16.11
N PRO A 528 -9.85 1.07 -14.96
CA PRO A 528 -9.12 1.47 -13.76
C PRO A 528 -7.62 1.55 -14.03
N TYR A 529 -7.00 2.63 -13.59
CA TYR A 529 -5.55 2.83 -13.64
C TYR A 529 -4.90 2.19 -12.40
N VAL A 530 -3.76 1.53 -12.60
CA VAL A 530 -2.98 0.87 -11.55
C VAL A 530 -1.55 1.40 -11.60
N SER A 531 -1.04 1.85 -10.45
CA SER A 531 0.34 2.28 -10.25
C SER A 531 0.96 1.46 -9.12
N THR A 532 2.08 0.81 -9.40
CA THR A 532 2.84 0.04 -8.43
C THR A 532 4.27 0.58 -8.34
N ILE A 533 4.74 0.76 -7.12
CA ILE A 533 6.06 1.27 -6.80
C ILE A 533 6.75 0.25 -5.87
N ILE A 534 7.95 -0.15 -6.25
CA ILE A 534 8.87 -0.89 -5.36
C ILE A 534 10.14 -0.06 -5.27
N LYS A 535 10.51 0.35 -4.05
CA LYS A 535 11.66 1.23 -3.83
C LYS A 535 12.71 0.56 -2.97
N HIS A 536 13.96 0.61 -3.42
CA HIS A 536 15.11 0.16 -2.68
C HIS A 536 15.53 1.22 -1.64
N ARG A 537 15.76 0.79 -0.41
CA ARG A 537 16.24 1.59 0.71
C ARG A 537 17.71 1.93 0.49
N SER A 538 18.06 3.21 0.56
CA SER A 538 19.47 3.60 0.49
C SER A 538 20.07 3.73 1.89
N ALA A 539 21.06 2.90 2.21
CA ALA A 539 21.79 2.97 3.47
C ALA A 539 22.44 4.35 3.75
N ASN A 540 22.73 5.13 2.69
CA ASN A 540 23.35 6.44 2.83
C ASN A 540 22.35 7.59 3.02
N ASP A 541 21.07 7.43 2.72
CA ASP A 541 20.10 8.54 2.87
C ASP A 541 19.71 8.76 4.35
N GLU A 542 19.78 7.71 5.18
CA GLU A 542 19.68 7.82 6.65
C GLU A 542 20.93 8.45 7.29
N ILE A 543 22.13 8.17 6.74
CA ILE A 543 23.41 8.70 7.23
C ILE A 543 23.66 10.13 6.74
N LEU A 544 23.30 10.48 5.50
CA LEU A 544 23.44 11.84 4.97
C LEU A 544 22.39 12.81 5.53
N ALA A 545 21.20 12.33 5.89
CA ALA A 545 20.19 13.13 6.59
C ALA A 545 20.56 13.37 8.07
N SER A 546 21.29 12.45 8.71
CA SER A 546 21.85 12.65 10.07
C SER A 546 23.14 13.48 10.07
N GLN A 547 23.85 13.58 8.95
CA GLN A 547 25.09 14.37 8.81
C GLN A 547 24.89 15.79 8.24
N THR A 548 23.72 16.12 7.68
CA THR A 548 23.46 17.49 7.14
C THR A 548 22.99 18.50 8.20
N SER A 549 22.91 18.12 9.47
CA SER A 549 22.59 19.00 10.60
C SER A 549 23.77 19.36 11.51
N THR A 550 25.02 19.03 11.17
CA THR A 550 26.21 19.46 11.95
C THR A 550 27.44 19.74 11.09
N ASN A 551 27.52 20.93 10.49
CA ASN A 551 28.81 21.49 10.08
C ASN A 551 29.53 22.08 11.30
N THR A 552 30.47 21.33 11.90
CA THR A 552 31.72 21.92 12.43
C THR A 552 32.80 20.86 12.66
N THR A 553 33.83 20.96 11.80
CA THR A 553 35.26 20.64 11.98
C THR A 553 35.69 19.33 12.66
N SER A 554 36.35 18.50 11.85
CA SER A 554 37.30 17.43 12.19
C SER A 554 38.37 17.87 13.21
N ASP A 555 38.61 17.03 14.21
CA ASP A 555 39.91 16.39 14.49
C ASP A 555 39.92 15.83 15.92
N THR A 556 39.90 14.51 16.04
CA THR A 556 40.85 13.66 16.81
C THR A 556 40.23 12.31 17.13
N LEU A 557 40.86 11.28 16.59
CA LEU A 557 40.69 9.88 16.96
C LEU A 557 41.27 9.61 18.35
N LEU A 558 40.55 8.78 19.11
CA LEU A 558 41.03 7.88 20.16
C LEU A 558 41.57 8.52 21.45
N ILE A 559 40.89 8.29 22.57
CA ILE A 559 41.39 7.67 23.81
C ILE A 559 40.24 7.58 24.85
N HIS A 560 40.12 6.40 25.47
CA HIS A 560 39.41 6.06 26.73
C HIS A 560 37.88 5.86 26.79
N ASN A 561 37.50 4.58 26.59
CA ASN A 561 36.77 3.71 27.53
C ASN A 561 36.05 4.30 28.77
N LEU A 562 34.81 3.81 28.92
CA LEU A 562 34.08 3.50 30.17
C LEU A 562 33.66 4.71 31.03
N ASN A 563 32.56 5.35 30.65
CA ASN A 563 31.44 5.77 31.52
C ASN A 563 30.54 6.78 30.77
N GLU A 564 29.73 6.33 29.81
CA GLU A 564 28.61 7.16 29.34
C GLU A 564 27.34 6.31 29.20
N ILE A 565 26.36 6.69 30.00
CA ILE A 565 24.97 6.27 29.89
C ILE A 565 24.52 6.57 28.45
N SER A 566 23.96 5.56 27.79
CA SER A 566 23.38 5.60 26.45
C SER A 566 22.80 6.97 26.08
N THR A 567 23.48 7.69 25.18
CA THR A 567 22.84 8.78 24.44
C THR A 567 21.83 8.15 23.48
N ASP A 568 20.57 8.17 23.90
CA ASP A 568 19.43 7.74 23.09
C ASP A 568 19.28 8.66 21.88
N GLU A 569 19.48 8.12 20.67
CA GLU A 569 19.32 8.83 19.39
C GLU A 569 17.87 9.33 19.14
N ARG A 570 16.91 9.02 20.04
CA ARG A 570 15.51 9.49 20.03
C ARG A 570 15.27 10.80 20.82
N LEU A 571 16.30 11.39 21.42
CA LEU A 571 16.20 12.57 22.29
C LEU A 571 16.30 13.89 21.48
N LEU A 572 15.16 14.53 21.20
CA LEU A 572 15.10 15.79 20.43
C LEU A 572 15.72 16.99 21.15
N TRP A 573 15.40 17.13 22.44
CA TRP A 573 16.01 18.08 23.35
C TRP A 573 15.81 17.59 24.78
N LYS A 574 16.73 17.98 25.66
CA LYS A 574 16.65 17.74 27.10
C LYS A 574 16.95 19.05 27.80
N VAL A 575 16.14 19.37 28.80
CA VAL A 575 16.40 20.47 29.71
C VAL A 575 16.44 19.93 31.13
N GLU A 576 17.41 20.41 31.91
CA GLU A 576 17.47 20.17 33.34
C GLU A 576 16.72 21.29 34.05
N LEU A 577 15.78 20.94 34.91
CA LEU A 577 15.09 21.90 35.78
C LEU A 577 15.96 22.19 36.99
N ASP A 578 15.80 23.37 37.60
CA ASP A 578 16.60 23.75 38.77
C ASP A 578 16.41 22.82 39.97
N GLN A 579 15.27 22.13 40.06
CA GLN A 579 14.95 21.11 41.05
C GLN A 579 14.15 19.96 40.39
N PRO A 580 14.10 18.76 41.00
CA PRO A 580 13.33 17.64 40.44
C PRO A 580 11.86 17.99 40.19
N SER A 581 11.29 17.44 39.12
CA SER A 581 9.88 17.66 38.76
C SER A 581 8.95 17.03 39.81
N THR A 582 7.87 17.72 40.17
CA THR A 582 6.84 17.16 41.09
C THR A 582 5.78 16.35 40.36
N LYS A 583 5.58 16.62 39.07
CA LYS A 583 4.55 16.00 38.23
C LYS A 583 4.99 15.89 36.77
N PRO A 584 4.32 15.08 35.94
CA PRO A 584 4.58 15.05 34.50
C PRO A 584 4.39 16.45 33.87
N PRO A 585 5.19 16.81 32.84
CA PRO A 585 5.00 18.07 32.16
C PRO A 585 3.65 18.12 31.43
N ILE A 586 3.04 19.31 31.38
CA ILE A 586 1.75 19.54 30.72
C ILE A 586 2.01 20.10 29.32
N ILE A 587 1.50 19.42 28.29
CA ILE A 587 1.58 19.88 26.90
C ILE A 587 0.33 20.70 26.58
N LEU A 588 0.53 21.91 26.04
CA LEU A 588 -0.54 22.83 25.70
C LEU A 588 -0.49 23.17 24.21
N ASN A 589 -1.55 22.82 23.49
CA ASN A 589 -1.68 23.03 22.04
C ASN A 589 -2.48 24.31 21.73
N ASN A 590 -2.21 24.93 20.58
CA ASN A 590 -2.97 26.08 20.04
C ASN A 590 -2.97 27.36 20.90
N LEU A 591 -1.94 27.57 21.74
CA LEU A 591 -1.77 28.77 22.58
C LEU A 591 -1.43 30.05 21.81
N ALA A 592 -0.79 29.91 20.65
CA ALA A 592 -0.55 30.99 19.69
C ALA A 592 -0.39 30.39 18.29
N GLN A 593 -1.32 30.68 17.37
CA GLN A 593 -1.21 30.32 15.93
C GLN A 593 -0.74 28.86 15.67
N GLY A 594 -1.36 27.86 16.31
CA GLY A 594 -1.02 26.46 16.06
C GLY A 594 0.28 25.95 16.71
N LYS A 595 0.93 26.74 17.58
CA LYS A 595 2.14 26.32 18.30
C LYS A 595 1.82 25.58 19.60
N SER A 596 2.65 24.58 19.91
CA SER A 596 2.61 23.82 21.16
C SER A 596 3.66 24.31 22.15
N TYR A 597 3.33 24.25 23.44
CA TYR A 597 4.20 24.60 24.55
C TYR A 597 4.21 23.48 25.59
N VAL A 598 5.27 23.42 26.37
CA VAL A 598 5.44 22.45 27.46
C VAL A 598 5.58 23.20 28.78
N LEU A 599 4.70 22.94 29.74
CA LEU A 599 4.82 23.39 31.12
C LEU A 599 5.50 22.32 31.96
N ALA A 600 6.48 22.71 32.77
CA ALA A 600 7.08 21.86 33.79
C ALA A 600 7.03 22.55 35.15
N PHE A 601 7.06 21.76 36.22
CA PHE A 601 6.92 22.22 37.60
C PHE A 601 7.95 21.53 38.48
N ASP A 602 8.69 22.28 39.27
CA ASP A 602 9.68 21.70 40.19
C ASP A 602 9.20 21.65 41.65
N GLN A 603 9.97 20.96 42.50
CA GLN A 603 9.68 20.76 43.93
C GLN A 603 9.63 22.03 44.77
N ILE A 604 10.13 23.17 44.25
CA ILE A 604 10.07 24.47 44.92
C ILE A 604 9.09 25.42 44.22
N GLN A 605 8.11 24.87 43.48
CA GLN A 605 7.00 25.56 42.84
C GLN A 605 7.37 26.50 41.67
N ASN A 606 8.57 26.37 41.09
CA ASN A 606 8.83 27.06 39.83
C ASN A 606 8.04 26.39 38.71
N THR A 607 7.33 27.23 37.95
CA THR A 607 6.68 26.88 36.69
C THR A 607 7.53 27.35 35.53
N TYR A 608 7.84 26.43 34.62
CA TYR A 608 8.66 26.66 33.43
C TYR A 608 7.76 26.52 32.20
N LEU A 609 7.84 27.45 31.25
CA LEU A 609 7.22 27.31 29.93
C LEU A 609 8.30 27.15 28.87
N PHE A 610 8.28 26.05 28.14
CA PHE A 610 9.12 25.78 26.97
C PHE A 610 8.29 25.82 25.70
N ASP A 611 8.90 26.16 24.57
CA ASP A 611 8.30 25.87 23.26
C ASP A 611 8.59 24.44 22.79
N SER A 612 8.08 24.09 21.61
CA SER A 612 8.28 22.79 20.97
C SER A 612 9.74 22.43 20.68
N GLU A 613 10.64 23.43 20.62
CA GLU A 613 12.07 23.27 20.36
C GLU A 613 12.90 23.14 21.64
N GLY A 614 12.26 23.18 22.82
CA GLY A 614 12.94 23.09 24.11
C GLY A 614 13.50 24.42 24.62
N SER A 615 13.19 25.53 23.96
CA SER A 615 13.62 26.86 24.39
C SER A 615 12.75 27.36 25.54
N LEU A 616 13.37 27.69 26.67
CA LEU A 616 12.70 28.31 27.81
C LEU A 616 12.15 29.69 27.43
N LYS A 617 10.83 29.86 27.51
CA LYS A 617 10.15 31.15 27.30
C LYS A 617 10.13 31.99 28.55
N TRP A 618 9.79 31.38 29.67
CA TRP A 618 9.85 32.04 30.97
C TRP A 618 9.82 31.02 32.11
N LYS A 619 10.29 31.47 33.26
CA LYS A 619 10.25 30.78 34.55
C LYS A 619 9.58 31.70 35.57
N LYS A 620 8.60 31.21 36.32
CA LYS A 620 7.86 31.98 37.33
C LYS A 620 7.56 31.12 38.56
N LEU A 621 7.59 31.74 39.73
CA LEU A 621 7.05 31.13 40.95
C LEU A 621 5.54 31.36 40.96
N ILE A 622 4.75 30.29 40.85
CA ILE A 622 3.29 30.33 40.90
C ILE A 622 2.85 29.49 42.09
N GLU A 623 2.29 30.13 43.11
CA GLU A 623 1.98 29.48 44.37
C GLU A 623 0.92 28.38 44.19
N GLY A 624 1.24 27.17 44.62
CA GLY A 624 0.37 25.99 44.50
C GLY A 624 0.33 25.37 43.09
N SER A 625 1.10 25.87 42.13
CA SER A 625 1.09 25.37 40.74
C SER A 625 1.60 23.93 40.58
N SER A 626 2.48 23.51 41.49
CA SER A 626 3.10 22.18 41.52
C SER A 626 2.20 21.09 42.11
N ASP A 627 1.06 21.46 42.71
CA ASP A 627 0.07 20.52 43.25
C ASP A 627 -0.74 19.89 42.10
N ASP A 628 -1.03 18.59 42.17
CA ASP A 628 -1.78 17.88 41.12
C ASP A 628 -3.29 17.83 41.40
N ILE A 629 -3.69 17.97 42.66
CA ILE A 629 -5.10 17.90 43.07
C ILE A 629 -5.69 19.31 43.07
N PHE A 630 -4.90 20.28 43.51
CA PHE A 630 -5.37 21.65 43.79
C PHE A 630 -4.96 22.68 42.74
N CYS A 631 -4.35 22.25 41.64
CA CYS A 631 -4.00 23.11 40.52
C CYS A 631 -4.53 22.59 39.19
N ARG A 632 -5.30 23.42 38.48
CA ARG A 632 -5.67 23.20 37.07
C ARG A 632 -5.09 24.30 36.21
N VAL A 633 -4.52 23.92 35.07
CA VAL A 633 -3.99 24.86 34.07
C VAL A 633 -4.68 24.64 32.75
N GLU A 634 -5.18 25.72 32.14
CA GLU A 634 -5.90 25.66 30.86
C GLU A 634 -5.59 26.88 30.00
N ALA A 635 -5.53 26.69 28.68
CA ALA A 635 -5.36 27.80 27.74
C ALA A 635 -6.74 28.37 27.38
N ILE A 636 -7.03 29.60 27.78
CA ILE A 636 -8.32 30.26 27.54
C ILE A 636 -8.14 31.64 26.90
N ARG A 637 -9.24 32.26 26.48
CA ARG A 637 -9.26 33.62 25.94
C ARG A 637 -9.91 34.59 26.93
N ILE A 638 -9.18 35.61 27.36
CA ILE A 638 -9.67 36.69 28.23
C ILE A 638 -9.42 38.01 27.50
N ASP A 639 -10.46 38.83 27.30
CA ASP A 639 -10.38 40.12 26.60
C ASP A 639 -9.64 40.04 25.25
N ASN A 640 -9.99 39.04 24.43
CA ASN A 640 -9.36 38.70 23.14
C ASN A 640 -7.88 38.29 23.18
N LYS A 641 -7.29 38.11 24.36
CA LYS A 641 -5.93 37.57 24.52
C LYS A 641 -5.97 36.10 24.91
N GLN A 642 -5.16 35.27 24.26
CA GLN A 642 -4.92 33.91 24.71
C GLN A 642 -3.97 33.93 25.91
N VAL A 643 -4.37 33.28 26.99
CA VAL A 643 -3.62 33.23 28.25
C VAL A 643 -3.58 31.81 28.81
N LEU A 644 -2.51 31.53 29.54
CA LEU A 644 -2.36 30.39 30.43
C LEU A 644 -3.04 30.73 31.74
N PHE A 645 -4.16 30.07 32.00
CA PHE A 645 -4.98 30.31 33.17
C PHE A 645 -4.76 29.21 34.21
N PHE A 646 -4.30 29.59 35.39
CA PHE A 646 -4.04 28.70 36.51
C PHE A 646 -5.14 28.92 37.55
N ILE A 647 -5.76 27.83 37.98
CA ILE A 647 -6.66 27.79 39.14
C ILE A 647 -5.88 27.05 40.22
N THR A 648 -5.39 27.76 41.24
CA THR A 648 -4.63 27.19 42.36
C THR A 648 -5.45 27.25 43.64
N GLN A 649 -4.92 26.68 44.74
CA GLN A 649 -5.69 26.51 45.96
C GLN A 649 -6.35 27.79 46.48
N THR A 650 -5.65 28.91 46.34
CA THR A 650 -6.02 30.20 46.92
C THR A 650 -6.11 31.32 45.88
N GLN A 651 -5.66 31.11 44.65
CA GLN A 651 -5.56 32.17 43.65
C GLN A 651 -5.82 31.70 42.22
N LEU A 652 -6.27 32.62 41.38
CA LEU A 652 -6.35 32.49 39.93
C LEU A 652 -5.22 33.30 39.31
N TYR A 653 -4.50 32.75 38.34
CA TYR A 653 -3.47 33.47 37.57
C TYR A 653 -3.78 33.42 36.08
N ALA A 654 -3.42 34.48 35.35
CA ALA A 654 -3.52 34.52 33.89
C ALA A 654 -2.25 35.09 33.28
N TYR A 655 -1.43 34.24 32.65
CA TYR A 655 -0.19 34.64 32.00
C TYR A 655 -0.32 34.61 30.48
N GLU A 656 0.10 35.67 29.80
CA GLU A 656 0.32 35.65 28.35
C GLU A 656 1.48 34.69 28.02
N THR A 657 1.55 34.17 26.79
CA THR A 657 2.65 33.28 26.35
C THR A 657 4.03 33.93 26.46
N SER A 658 4.10 35.26 26.43
CA SER A 658 5.31 36.04 26.69
C SER A 658 5.76 36.05 28.15
N GLY A 659 4.99 35.46 29.07
CA GLY A 659 5.26 35.47 30.52
C GLY A 659 4.77 36.72 31.24
N LYS A 660 4.02 37.59 30.54
CA LYS A 660 3.41 38.78 31.12
C LYS A 660 2.12 38.41 31.85
N LEU A 661 2.00 38.81 33.11
CA LEU A 661 0.76 38.64 33.89
C LEU A 661 -0.31 39.60 33.36
N LEU A 662 -1.52 39.09 33.11
CA LEU A 662 -2.64 39.88 32.62
C LEU A 662 -3.13 40.85 33.71
N ALA A 663 -3.54 42.05 33.31
CA ALA A 663 -4.04 43.05 34.25
C ALA A 663 -5.26 42.52 35.01
N GLY A 664 -5.26 42.70 36.34
CA GLY A 664 -6.29 42.17 37.23
C GLY A 664 -6.00 40.79 37.82
N TYR A 665 -4.86 40.17 37.50
CA TYR A 665 -4.38 38.93 38.11
C TYR A 665 -3.11 39.17 38.96
N PRO A 666 -2.80 38.32 39.95
CA PRO A 666 -3.64 37.20 40.41
C PRO A 666 -4.93 37.67 41.10
N VAL A 667 -5.95 36.83 41.09
CA VAL A 667 -7.22 37.04 41.80
C VAL A 667 -7.26 36.09 42.98
N ALA A 668 -7.48 36.59 44.20
CA ALA A 668 -7.66 35.74 45.36
C ALA A 668 -9.01 35.02 45.34
N LEU A 669 -9.02 33.75 45.73
CA LEU A 669 -10.25 33.00 46.00
C LEU A 669 -10.72 33.33 47.41
N ASP A 670 -11.97 33.80 47.54
CA ASP A 670 -12.58 34.10 48.84
C ASP A 670 -12.68 32.83 49.72
N ILE A 671 -12.93 31.68 49.07
CA ILE A 671 -13.00 30.36 49.70
C ILE A 671 -11.96 29.48 49.01
N PRO A 672 -10.89 29.05 49.72
CA PRO A 672 -9.89 28.15 49.18
C PRO A 672 -10.51 26.83 48.72
N LEU A 673 -10.01 26.28 47.61
CA LEU A 673 -10.46 24.98 47.14
C LEU A 673 -9.86 23.83 47.95
N THR A 674 -10.60 22.73 48.05
CA THR A 674 -10.24 21.50 48.77
C THR A 674 -10.29 20.25 47.87
N GLY A 675 -10.42 20.44 46.56
CA GLY A 675 -10.49 19.37 45.58
C GLY A 675 -10.41 19.93 44.14
N PRO A 676 -10.39 19.05 43.12
CA PRO A 676 -10.05 19.42 41.76
C PRO A 676 -11.07 20.39 41.14
N PRO A 677 -10.64 21.56 40.63
CA PRO A 677 -11.52 22.50 39.97
C PRO A 677 -11.84 22.07 38.53
N SER A 678 -13.01 22.46 38.02
CA SER A 678 -13.46 22.23 36.65
C SER A 678 -13.83 23.56 35.98
N LEU A 679 -13.41 23.73 34.73
CA LEU A 679 -13.67 24.93 33.94
C LEU A 679 -14.61 24.58 32.78
N PHE A 680 -15.67 25.37 32.59
CA PHE A 680 -16.64 25.20 31.51
C PHE A 680 -16.86 26.52 30.75
N SER A 681 -16.91 26.43 29.42
CA SER A 681 -17.30 27.53 28.53
C SER A 681 -18.73 27.31 28.02
N ASN A 682 -19.60 28.31 28.14
CA ASN A 682 -20.97 28.23 27.61
C ASN A 682 -21.06 28.91 26.22
N ASP A 683 -21.26 28.11 25.18
CA ASP A 683 -21.27 28.52 23.75
C ASP A 683 -22.28 29.62 23.41
N LYS A 684 -23.34 29.80 24.22
CA LYS A 684 -24.38 30.80 23.94
C LYS A 684 -24.04 32.20 24.46
N LYS A 685 -23.10 32.36 25.40
CA LYS A 685 -22.81 33.65 26.06
C LYS A 685 -21.32 34.00 26.25
N SER A 686 -20.38 33.12 25.87
CA SER A 686 -18.94 33.34 26.07
C SER A 686 -18.53 33.59 27.53
N THR A 687 -19.32 33.12 28.49
CA THR A 687 -19.02 33.24 29.92
C THR A 687 -18.35 31.96 30.42
N ILE A 688 -17.13 32.07 30.92
CA ILE A 688 -16.40 30.97 31.54
C ILE A 688 -16.85 30.83 32.99
N ARG A 689 -17.13 29.59 33.41
CA ARG A 689 -17.51 29.22 34.79
C ARG A 689 -16.49 28.26 35.37
N ILE A 690 -16.11 28.48 36.61
CA ILE A 690 -15.18 27.64 37.35
C ILE A 690 -15.94 27.02 38.53
N TYR A 691 -15.98 25.70 38.58
CA TYR A 691 -16.61 24.93 39.65
C TYR A 691 -15.55 24.27 40.51
N TYR A 692 -15.65 24.37 41.83
CA TYR A 692 -14.70 23.72 42.74
C TYR A 692 -15.30 23.48 44.13
N PRO A 693 -14.90 22.41 44.85
CA PRO A 693 -15.26 22.21 46.24
C PRO A 693 -14.44 23.15 47.14
N GLY A 694 -15.11 23.91 48.00
CA GLY A 694 -14.50 24.88 48.91
C GLY A 694 -14.12 24.29 50.27
N SER A 695 -13.32 25.02 51.04
CA SER A 695 -12.96 24.67 52.43
C SER A 695 -14.13 24.68 53.41
N ASP A 696 -15.25 25.27 53.01
CA ASP A 696 -16.53 25.24 53.71
C ASP A 696 -17.36 23.97 53.41
N SER A 697 -16.79 23.01 52.67
CA SER A 697 -17.45 21.78 52.23
C SER A 697 -18.64 21.98 51.29
N LEU A 698 -18.75 23.17 50.66
CA LEU A 698 -19.74 23.45 49.63
C LEU A 698 -19.09 23.42 48.23
N LEU A 699 -19.90 23.15 47.21
CA LEU A 699 -19.49 23.40 45.83
C LEU A 699 -19.63 24.91 45.57
N HIS A 700 -18.69 25.51 44.86
CA HIS A 700 -18.73 26.91 44.45
C HIS A 700 -18.69 27.03 42.94
N CYS A 701 -19.37 28.05 42.40
CA CYS A 701 -19.26 28.44 41.00
C CYS A 701 -18.90 29.92 40.92
N ILE A 702 -17.74 30.20 40.34
CA ILE A 702 -17.20 31.56 40.18
C ILE A 702 -16.92 31.87 38.71
N ASP A 703 -16.83 33.16 38.40
CA ASP A 703 -16.31 33.62 37.11
C ASP A 703 -14.77 33.71 37.11
N ILE A 704 -14.19 34.04 35.95
CA ILE A 704 -12.73 34.22 35.80
C ILE A 704 -12.14 35.36 36.65
N LYS A 705 -12.97 36.22 37.22
CA LYS A 705 -12.61 37.33 38.12
C LYS A 705 -12.82 36.96 39.59
N GLY A 706 -13.04 35.68 39.90
CA GLY A 706 -13.21 35.18 41.27
C GLY A 706 -14.58 35.49 41.89
N LYS A 707 -15.54 36.03 41.12
CA LYS A 707 -16.83 36.44 41.68
C LYS A 707 -17.82 35.28 41.68
N PRO A 708 -18.57 35.08 42.78
CA PRO A 708 -19.62 34.06 42.83
C PRO A 708 -20.73 34.36 41.82
N ILE A 709 -21.08 33.34 41.06
CA ILE A 709 -22.25 33.36 40.17
C ILE A 709 -23.46 33.01 41.04
N LYS A 710 -24.58 33.71 40.93
CA LYS A 710 -25.76 33.49 41.81
C LYS A 710 -26.81 32.53 41.23
N ASP A 711 -26.82 32.34 39.91
CA ASP A 711 -27.88 31.61 39.20
C ASP A 711 -27.51 30.15 38.88
N TRP A 712 -26.80 29.46 39.78
CA TRP A 712 -26.38 28.06 39.55
C TRP A 712 -26.77 27.09 40.68
N GLU A 713 -27.28 27.61 41.81
CA GLU A 713 -27.97 26.81 42.81
C GLU A 713 -29.36 26.43 42.26
N THR A 714 -29.48 25.24 41.69
CA THR A 714 -30.76 24.60 41.36
C THR A 714 -30.83 23.23 41.99
#